data_AF-A0A2T9JLT3-F1
#
_entry.id   AF-A0A2T9JLT3-F1
#
_cell.length_a   1.000
_cell.length_b   1.000
_cell.length_c   1.000
_cell.angle_alpha   90.00
_cell.angle_beta   90.00
_cell.angle_gamma   90.00
#
_symmetry.space_group_name_H-M   'P 1'
#
loop_
_entity.id
_entity.type
_entity.pdbx_description
1 polymer ?
#
loop_
_entity_poly.entity_id
_entity_poly.type
_entity_poly.pdbx_seq_one_letter_code
_entity_poly.pdbx_strand_id
1 'polypeptide(L)'
;MPEGSVSTPPPPTSPGRKPGSRWRALPRSARWGIGGALLILAAIVAFFVWFDWNMLRGPVGRFASAQLKREVRIDGDLRVHPWSFSPKAEAYGLFVGQPGWAPKTGPQAGHMARVDRVAVQIKLLPLLKGDVILPLVAVDRPDVRLLREASGRANWTFGDPNKKRTKPLKLPAIQHFVINEGALRVEDRQRDVLFTGTVSSNEHASGDGKGRFVLEGKGTYNRQPFLARVTGGPLLNISPNRPYPFDAEVSAGTTRVSAEGSITKPFDLARFESDLTVAGSDLNRLYGLTGLTLPNTPPYRISGHLTRKGGRFDFQKFSGRIGDSDVSGDLFVLVDRERPYLEADLRSKRLDFDDLGSLVGAAPATGRGETASAGQKVEAGQREATGRLLPDATLQTDRVRAMDAKVTYRALAVNAPNLPLQKVRLDLTLDKGVLNMDPIAFTFSRGDLAGKVRLDARPSVPVTDLDLRLTNAKLEDFIPLKTGGKPAIEGGIVARAKLRGVGNSVHRAAASSNGTVTLVAPKGQVRQAFAELLGVNASKGLLMLLSKDNKETSLRCAVASFDVKDGVMRADKIIADTGVVVAKGEGTINLKTERLDLRIEGDSKKPRLVRLFIPIEIKGPLGKPDINLQPGGAIAQGGVAAALGSLLSPLAAILPFVTPGLEKDADCAGLVADARGEGVAVRASQTTQAKPKKEK
;
A
#
# COMPACT_ATOMS: atom_id res chain seq x y z
N MET A 1 -91.89 33.59 61.87
CA MET A 1 -91.22 33.48 63.19
C MET A 1 -90.10 32.45 63.06
N PRO A 2 -88.93 32.71 63.65
CA PRO A 2 -87.70 33.17 62.97
C PRO A 2 -86.57 32.12 63.06
N GLU A 3 -85.45 32.20 62.33
CA GLU A 3 -84.25 33.03 62.53
C GLU A 3 -83.64 33.35 61.14
N GLY A 4 -83.11 34.54 60.82
CA GLY A 4 -82.12 35.31 61.55
C GLY A 4 -80.77 35.23 60.82
N SER A 5 -80.54 36.04 59.80
CA SER A 5 -79.17 36.34 59.34
C SER A 5 -79.07 37.76 58.80
N VAL A 6 -78.17 38.52 59.42
CA VAL A 6 -77.95 39.95 59.24
C VAL A 6 -76.72 40.16 58.36
N SER A 7 -76.95 40.89 57.26
CA SER A 7 -76.11 41.83 56.51
C SER A 7 -74.58 41.71 56.48
N THR A 8 -74.02 41.71 55.26
CA THR A 8 -73.15 42.80 54.76
C THR A 8 -73.30 42.93 53.23
N PRO A 9 -73.46 44.13 52.66
CA PRO A 9 -73.65 44.32 51.21
C PRO A 9 -72.31 44.35 50.46
N PRO A 10 -72.21 43.71 49.27
CA PRO A 10 -71.08 43.89 48.38
C PRO A 10 -71.11 45.29 47.73
N PRO A 11 -69.94 45.90 47.44
CA PRO A 11 -69.87 47.19 46.76
C PRO A 11 -70.44 47.11 45.32
N PRO A 12 -70.97 48.24 44.79
CA PRO A 12 -71.69 48.27 43.53
C PRO A 12 -70.81 47.85 42.35
N THR A 13 -71.42 47.02 41.51
CA THR A 13 -70.96 46.64 40.17
C THR A 13 -70.65 47.88 39.33
N SER A 14 -69.39 48.03 38.92
CA SER A 14 -69.01 49.03 37.93
C SER A 14 -69.67 48.69 36.58
N PRO A 15 -70.35 49.64 35.92
CA PRO A 15 -70.94 49.41 34.61
C PRO A 15 -69.86 49.18 33.55
N GLY A 16 -70.14 48.24 32.65
CA GLY A 16 -69.24 47.81 31.59
C GLY A 16 -68.64 48.98 30.80
N ARG A 17 -67.30 49.08 30.82
CA ARG A 17 -66.55 49.88 29.85
C ARG A 17 -66.72 49.24 28.48
N LYS A 18 -67.54 49.88 27.63
CA LYS A 18 -67.49 49.68 26.17
C LYS A 18 -66.02 49.83 25.72
N PRO A 19 -65.49 48.95 24.84
CA PRO A 19 -64.18 49.14 24.24
C PRO A 19 -64.26 50.32 23.25
N GLY A 20 -64.17 51.54 23.79
CA GLY A 20 -64.02 52.76 23.02
C GLY A 20 -62.69 52.72 22.27
N SER A 21 -62.77 52.90 20.96
CA SER A 21 -61.66 52.91 20.01
C SER A 21 -60.43 53.70 20.53
N ARG A 22 -59.40 52.99 21.01
CA ARG A 22 -58.08 53.53 21.39
C ARG A 22 -57.31 54.18 20.22
N TRP A 23 -57.86 54.17 19.01
CA TRP A 23 -57.24 54.75 17.82
C TRP A 23 -57.26 56.29 17.81
N ARG A 24 -58.07 56.95 18.66
CA ARG A 24 -58.21 58.41 18.70
C ARG A 24 -57.14 59.18 19.51
N ALA A 25 -56.23 58.52 20.22
CA ALA A 25 -55.21 59.16 21.08
C ALA A 25 -53.76 59.21 20.52
N LEU A 26 -53.54 58.91 19.23
CA LEU A 26 -52.22 59.02 18.59
C LEU A 26 -52.05 60.41 17.94
N PRO A 27 -50.89 61.08 18.08
CA PRO A 27 -50.61 62.35 17.40
C PRO A 27 -50.73 62.19 15.88
N ARG A 28 -51.16 63.23 15.16
CA ARG A 28 -51.40 63.18 13.70
C ARG A 28 -50.19 62.61 12.94
N SER A 29 -48.97 63.00 13.31
CA SER A 29 -47.72 62.48 12.72
C SER A 29 -47.57 60.95 12.83
N ALA A 30 -47.98 60.34 13.94
CA ALA A 30 -47.95 58.88 14.11
C ALA A 30 -49.00 58.17 13.24
N ARG A 31 -50.17 58.77 13.02
CA ARG A 31 -51.18 58.22 12.09
C ARG A 31 -50.77 58.32 10.63
N TRP A 32 -50.16 59.44 10.23
CA TRP A 32 -49.58 59.59 8.89
C TRP A 32 -48.39 58.67 8.69
N GLY A 33 -47.56 58.46 9.73
CA GLY A 33 -46.48 57.47 9.71
C GLY A 33 -46.97 56.03 9.58
N ILE A 34 -48.00 55.63 10.34
CA ILE A 34 -48.62 54.30 10.24
C ILE A 34 -49.32 54.11 8.89
N GLY A 35 -50.08 55.11 8.43
CA GLY A 35 -50.73 55.08 7.12
C GLY A 35 -49.73 55.00 5.97
N GLY A 36 -48.64 55.76 6.04
CA GLY A 36 -47.52 55.69 5.08
C GLY A 36 -46.81 54.34 5.11
N ALA A 37 -46.53 53.78 6.29
CA ALA A 37 -45.93 52.45 6.43
C ALA A 37 -46.84 51.34 5.88
N LEU A 38 -48.16 51.43 6.11
CA LEU A 38 -49.13 50.48 5.56
C LEU A 38 -49.26 50.62 4.03
N LEU A 39 -49.20 51.84 3.49
CA LEU A 39 -49.18 52.07 2.04
C LEU A 39 -47.91 51.51 1.40
N ILE A 40 -46.75 51.71 2.01
CA ILE A 40 -45.48 51.12 1.54
C ILE A 40 -45.55 49.60 1.61
N LEU A 41 -46.05 49.04 2.71
CA LEU A 41 -46.23 47.60 2.86
C LEU A 41 -47.20 47.06 1.79
N ALA A 42 -48.34 47.72 1.56
CA ALA A 42 -49.30 47.35 0.53
C ALA A 42 -48.70 47.45 -0.89
N ALA A 43 -47.87 48.47 -1.15
CA ALA A 43 -47.16 48.62 -2.41
C ALA A 43 -46.10 47.51 -2.61
N ILE A 44 -45.36 47.14 -1.57
CA ILE A 44 -44.42 46.01 -1.58
C ILE A 44 -45.17 44.70 -1.82
N VAL A 45 -46.32 44.51 -1.17
CA VAL A 45 -47.17 43.34 -1.37
C VAL A 45 -47.70 43.26 -2.80
N ALA A 46 -48.27 44.36 -3.31
CA ALA A 46 -48.74 44.44 -4.68
C ALA A 46 -47.62 44.19 -5.69
N PHE A 47 -46.42 44.74 -5.45
CA PHE A 47 -45.24 44.49 -6.26
C PHE A 47 -44.90 42.99 -6.31
N PHE A 48 -44.74 42.32 -5.18
CA PHE A 48 -44.37 40.89 -5.17
C PHE A 48 -45.49 39.95 -5.67
N VAL A 49 -46.75 40.37 -5.65
CA VAL A 49 -47.89 39.63 -6.24
C VAL A 49 -47.90 39.77 -7.76
N TRP A 50 -47.61 40.95 -8.31
CA TRP A 50 -47.68 41.23 -9.75
C TRP A 50 -46.33 41.12 -10.48
N PHE A 51 -45.23 41.02 -9.77
CA PHE A 51 -43.89 40.91 -10.36
C PHE A 51 -43.71 39.57 -11.07
N ASP A 52 -43.42 39.61 -12.38
CA ASP A 52 -43.07 38.41 -13.14
C ASP A 52 -41.65 37.96 -12.80
N TRP A 53 -41.57 36.93 -11.97
CA TRP A 53 -40.32 36.30 -11.54
C TRP A 53 -39.48 35.78 -12.71
N ASN A 54 -40.06 35.52 -13.89
CA ASN A 54 -39.29 35.12 -15.07
C ASN A 54 -38.34 36.21 -15.57
N MET A 55 -38.59 37.49 -15.23
CA MET A 55 -37.67 38.60 -15.52
C MET A 55 -36.32 38.42 -14.79
N LEU A 56 -36.27 37.68 -13.69
CA LEU A 56 -35.04 37.42 -12.94
C LEU A 56 -34.18 36.29 -13.52
N ARG A 57 -34.68 35.49 -14.48
CA ARG A 57 -33.89 34.40 -15.11
C ARG A 57 -32.55 34.89 -15.67
N GLY A 58 -32.59 36.01 -16.41
CA GLY A 58 -31.40 36.63 -17.00
C GLY A 58 -30.43 37.19 -15.96
N PRO A 59 -30.86 38.09 -15.05
CA PRO A 59 -30.01 38.60 -13.97
C PRO A 59 -29.41 37.50 -13.07
N VAL A 60 -30.20 36.53 -12.62
CA VAL A 60 -29.73 35.41 -11.79
C VAL A 60 -28.72 34.55 -12.55
N GLY A 61 -29.02 34.22 -13.81
CA GLY A 61 -28.11 33.48 -14.68
C GLY A 61 -26.78 34.22 -14.88
N ARG A 62 -26.79 35.53 -15.17
CA ARG A 62 -25.57 36.34 -15.32
C ARG A 62 -24.76 36.43 -14.03
N PHE A 63 -25.42 36.60 -12.89
CA PHE A 63 -24.75 36.63 -11.59
C PHE A 63 -24.08 35.29 -11.28
N ALA A 64 -24.81 34.18 -11.43
CA ALA A 64 -24.27 32.84 -11.25
C ALA A 64 -23.13 32.56 -12.25
N SER A 65 -23.27 33.04 -13.48
CA SER A 65 -22.26 32.88 -14.52
C SER A 65 -20.94 33.57 -14.16
N ALA A 66 -21.03 34.81 -13.63
CA ALA A 66 -19.87 35.56 -13.17
C ALA A 66 -19.18 34.89 -11.98
N GLN A 67 -19.96 34.34 -11.03
CA GLN A 67 -19.42 33.64 -9.85
C GLN A 67 -18.77 32.30 -10.20
N LEU A 68 -19.40 31.51 -11.07
CA LEU A 68 -18.89 30.19 -11.47
C LEU A 68 -17.85 30.27 -12.59
N LYS A 69 -17.68 31.44 -13.22
CA LYS A 69 -16.90 31.67 -14.46
C LYS A 69 -17.31 30.71 -15.59
N ARG A 70 -18.62 30.48 -15.74
CA ARG A 70 -19.24 29.55 -16.70
C ARG A 70 -20.59 30.07 -17.11
N GLU A 71 -21.08 29.64 -18.27
CA GLU A 71 -22.44 29.96 -18.65
C GLU A 71 -23.44 29.26 -17.71
N VAL A 72 -24.33 30.04 -17.11
CA VAL A 72 -25.47 29.55 -16.32
C VAL A 72 -26.74 30.16 -16.89
N ARG A 73 -27.68 29.31 -17.28
CA ARG A 73 -28.99 29.70 -17.83
C ARG A 73 -30.13 28.97 -17.13
N ILE A 74 -31.29 29.61 -17.08
CA ILE A 74 -32.55 29.02 -16.65
C ILE A 74 -33.46 29.08 -17.88
N ASP A 75 -33.58 27.95 -18.57
CA ASP A 75 -34.25 27.88 -19.88
C ASP A 75 -35.77 27.76 -19.76
N GLY A 76 -36.26 27.24 -18.64
CA GLY A 76 -37.68 27.15 -18.30
C GLY A 76 -38.16 28.28 -17.40
N ASP A 77 -39.31 28.06 -16.76
CA ASP A 77 -39.91 29.02 -15.82
C ASP A 77 -39.08 29.20 -14.53
N LEU A 78 -39.15 30.39 -13.96
CA LEU A 78 -38.73 30.66 -12.58
C LEU A 78 -39.98 31.03 -11.75
N ARG A 79 -40.40 30.14 -10.85
CA ARG A 79 -41.56 30.32 -9.99
C ARG A 79 -41.12 30.61 -8.57
N VAL A 80 -41.55 31.74 -8.02
CA VAL A 80 -41.22 32.11 -6.63
C VAL A 80 -42.52 32.30 -5.86
N HIS A 81 -42.57 31.68 -4.69
CA HIS A 81 -43.65 31.77 -3.72
C HIS A 81 -43.09 32.51 -2.49
N PRO A 82 -43.11 33.85 -2.49
CA PRO A 82 -42.46 34.66 -1.45
C PRO A 82 -43.29 34.74 -0.15
N TRP A 83 -44.59 34.44 -0.22
CA TRP A 83 -45.57 34.63 0.86
C TRP A 83 -45.51 33.51 1.92
N SER A 84 -44.35 33.35 2.56
CA SER A 84 -44.12 32.42 3.66
C SER A 84 -42.91 32.85 4.48
N PHE A 85 -42.84 32.45 5.76
CA PHE A 85 -41.58 32.57 6.53
C PHE A 85 -40.48 31.62 6.02
N SER A 86 -40.83 30.73 5.10
CA SER A 86 -39.92 29.90 4.32
C SER A 86 -40.27 30.00 2.82
N PRO A 87 -39.92 31.10 2.15
CA PRO A 87 -40.22 31.29 0.73
C PRO A 87 -39.62 30.16 -0.12
N LYS A 88 -40.33 29.79 -1.18
CA LYS A 88 -39.96 28.71 -2.10
C LYS A 88 -39.63 29.29 -3.47
N ALA A 89 -38.52 28.87 -4.06
CA ALA A 89 -38.17 29.16 -5.45
C ALA A 89 -38.01 27.87 -6.24
N GLU A 90 -38.54 27.82 -7.45
CA GLU A 90 -38.43 26.71 -8.38
C GLU A 90 -37.92 27.21 -9.72
N ALA A 91 -36.78 26.67 -10.17
CA ALA A 91 -36.20 26.96 -11.47
C ALA A 91 -36.30 25.72 -12.35
N TYR A 92 -36.82 25.88 -13.57
CA TYR A 92 -36.93 24.81 -14.56
C TYR A 92 -35.87 24.97 -15.65
N GLY A 93 -35.32 23.84 -16.13
CA GLY A 93 -34.31 23.82 -17.18
C GLY A 93 -33.04 24.58 -16.80
N LEU A 94 -32.49 24.31 -15.62
CA LEU A 94 -31.21 24.89 -15.20
C LEU A 94 -30.07 24.26 -16.03
N PHE A 95 -29.30 25.11 -16.69
CA PHE A 95 -28.14 24.72 -17.49
C PHE A 95 -26.88 25.35 -16.93
N VAL A 96 -25.84 24.55 -16.75
CA VAL A 96 -24.48 24.99 -16.41
C VAL A 96 -23.52 24.46 -17.47
N GLY A 97 -22.88 25.38 -18.19
CA GLY A 97 -21.94 25.09 -19.24
C GLY A 97 -20.63 24.48 -18.73
N GLN A 98 -19.93 23.80 -19.64
CA GLN A 98 -18.54 23.39 -19.42
C GLN A 98 -17.59 24.60 -19.46
N PRO A 99 -16.39 24.53 -18.85
CA PRO A 99 -15.38 25.56 -19.01
C PRO A 99 -14.79 25.51 -20.43
N GLY A 100 -14.23 26.62 -20.92
CA GLY A 100 -13.75 26.72 -22.31
C GLY A 100 -12.63 25.74 -22.71
N TRP A 101 -11.93 25.15 -21.73
CA TRP A 101 -10.90 24.12 -21.96
C TRP A 101 -11.47 22.70 -22.10
N ALA A 102 -12.72 22.46 -21.71
CA ALA A 102 -13.31 21.13 -21.78
C ALA A 102 -13.57 20.70 -23.24
N PRO A 103 -13.62 19.38 -23.51
CA PRO A 103 -13.87 18.87 -24.85
C PRO A 103 -15.20 19.39 -25.44
N LYS A 104 -15.14 19.86 -26.68
CA LYS A 104 -16.34 20.31 -27.44
C LYS A 104 -17.10 19.16 -28.10
N THR A 105 -16.49 17.98 -28.21
CA THR A 105 -17.07 16.77 -28.80
C THR A 105 -16.94 15.58 -27.85
N GLY A 106 -17.78 14.56 -28.04
CA GLY A 106 -17.76 13.33 -27.25
C GLY A 106 -18.62 13.36 -25.98
N PRO A 107 -18.51 12.33 -25.11
CA PRO A 107 -19.43 12.13 -23.98
C PRO A 107 -19.41 13.23 -22.90
N GLN A 108 -18.33 14.01 -22.82
CA GLN A 108 -18.16 15.10 -21.86
C GLN A 108 -18.57 16.47 -22.44
N ALA A 109 -18.93 16.54 -23.72
CA ALA A 109 -19.29 17.78 -24.38
C ALA A 109 -20.68 18.29 -23.96
N GLY A 110 -20.90 19.59 -24.14
CA GLY A 110 -22.19 20.26 -23.91
C GLY A 110 -22.25 20.96 -22.55
N HIS A 111 -22.70 20.25 -21.51
CA HIS A 111 -22.96 20.82 -20.19
C HIS A 111 -22.11 20.17 -19.10
N MET A 112 -21.84 20.93 -18.06
CA MET A 112 -21.35 20.40 -16.79
C MET A 112 -22.53 19.88 -15.96
N ALA A 113 -23.64 20.61 -15.93
CA ALA A 113 -24.85 20.19 -15.25
C ALA A 113 -26.08 20.65 -16.04
N ARG A 114 -27.07 19.77 -16.18
CA ARG A 114 -28.42 20.10 -16.64
C ARG A 114 -29.40 19.56 -15.61
N VAL A 115 -30.37 20.36 -15.22
CA VAL A 115 -31.39 19.94 -14.26
C VAL A 115 -32.75 20.41 -14.73
N ASP A 116 -33.72 19.50 -14.72
CA ASP A 116 -35.06 19.81 -15.23
C ASP A 116 -35.85 20.68 -14.26
N ARG A 117 -35.74 20.40 -12.96
CA ARG A 117 -36.30 21.25 -11.91
C ARG A 117 -35.38 21.28 -10.70
N VAL A 118 -35.15 22.48 -10.18
CA VAL A 118 -34.54 22.71 -8.87
C VAL A 118 -35.54 23.49 -8.03
N ALA A 119 -35.93 22.95 -6.88
CA ALA A 119 -36.78 23.62 -5.91
C ALA A 119 -36.03 23.81 -4.59
N VAL A 120 -36.00 25.05 -4.09
CA VAL A 120 -35.31 25.42 -2.86
C VAL A 120 -36.26 26.22 -1.97
N GLN A 121 -36.30 25.89 -0.68
CA GLN A 121 -36.88 26.74 0.36
C GLN A 121 -35.79 27.27 1.25
N ILE A 122 -35.97 28.47 1.81
CA ILE A 122 -35.02 29.08 2.75
C ILE A 122 -35.76 29.69 3.93
N LYS A 123 -35.30 29.48 5.17
CA LYS A 123 -35.91 30.13 6.35
C LYS A 123 -35.40 31.57 6.49
N LEU A 124 -36.31 32.55 6.51
CA LEU A 124 -35.92 33.97 6.56
C LEU A 124 -35.41 34.42 7.94
N LEU A 125 -36.07 34.01 9.03
CA LEU A 125 -35.69 34.44 10.39
C LEU A 125 -34.27 33.98 10.79
N PRO A 126 -33.84 32.73 10.56
CA PRO A 126 -32.45 32.30 10.77
C PRO A 126 -31.48 33.00 9.83
N LEU A 127 -31.87 33.26 8.58
CA LEU A 127 -31.02 33.94 7.60
C LEU A 127 -30.62 35.35 8.07
N LEU A 128 -31.53 36.09 8.71
CA LEU A 128 -31.26 37.40 9.31
C LEU A 128 -30.23 37.34 10.46
N LYS A 129 -30.06 36.17 11.09
CA LYS A 129 -29.05 35.90 12.12
C LYS A 129 -27.74 35.32 11.54
N GLY A 130 -27.68 35.12 10.21
CA GLY A 130 -26.54 34.53 9.51
C GLY A 130 -26.61 33.01 9.30
N ASP A 131 -27.69 32.36 9.75
CA ASP A 131 -27.86 30.91 9.62
C ASP A 131 -28.64 30.55 8.35
N VAL A 132 -27.98 29.86 7.42
CA VAL A 132 -28.62 29.38 6.18
C VAL A 132 -29.22 28.01 6.43
N ILE A 133 -30.55 27.96 6.57
CA ILE A 133 -31.33 26.73 6.73
C ILE A 133 -32.26 26.59 5.53
N LEU A 134 -32.18 25.44 4.85
CA LEU A 134 -32.98 25.08 3.69
C LEU A 134 -34.00 24.00 4.06
N PRO A 135 -35.28 24.34 4.28
CA PRO A 135 -36.32 23.34 4.58
C PRO A 135 -36.47 22.28 3.48
N LEU A 136 -36.27 22.67 2.22
CA LEU A 136 -36.40 21.81 1.06
C LEU A 136 -35.29 22.12 0.06
N VAL A 137 -34.65 21.06 -0.42
CA VAL A 137 -33.85 21.06 -1.65
C VAL A 137 -34.26 19.83 -2.45
N ALA A 138 -35.01 20.04 -3.53
CA ALA A 138 -35.43 18.98 -4.44
C ALA A 138 -34.87 19.22 -5.83
N VAL A 139 -34.28 18.18 -6.41
CA VAL A 139 -33.59 18.21 -7.70
C VAL A 139 -34.12 17.07 -8.56
N ASP A 140 -34.77 17.42 -9.68
CA ASP A 140 -35.36 16.43 -10.59
C ASP A 140 -34.50 16.27 -11.84
N ARG A 141 -34.18 15.00 -12.14
CA ARG A 141 -33.37 14.53 -13.28
C ARG A 141 -32.09 15.35 -13.51
N PRO A 142 -31.22 15.55 -12.49
CA PRO A 142 -29.93 16.20 -12.73
C PRO A 142 -29.00 15.31 -13.57
N ASP A 143 -28.53 15.78 -14.72
CA ASP A 143 -27.42 15.19 -15.50
C ASP A 143 -26.14 15.98 -15.25
N VAL A 144 -25.22 15.40 -14.46
CA VAL A 144 -23.96 16.02 -14.05
C VAL A 144 -22.77 15.30 -14.68
N ARG A 145 -21.89 16.08 -15.32
CA ARG A 145 -20.69 15.61 -16.02
C ARG A 145 -19.46 16.25 -15.43
N LEU A 146 -18.68 15.46 -14.72
CA LEU A 146 -17.46 15.87 -14.04
C LEU A 146 -16.24 15.34 -14.81
N LEU A 147 -15.29 16.24 -15.11
CA LEU A 147 -14.06 15.93 -15.84
C LEU A 147 -12.85 16.50 -15.11
N ARG A 148 -11.84 15.65 -14.87
CA ARG A 148 -10.48 16.05 -14.51
C ARG A 148 -9.49 15.55 -15.54
N GLU A 149 -8.67 16.45 -16.06
CA GLU A 149 -7.58 16.12 -16.98
C GLU A 149 -6.36 15.54 -16.23
N ALA A 150 -5.44 14.92 -16.96
CA ALA A 150 -4.17 14.44 -16.40
C ALA A 150 -3.34 15.56 -15.75
N SER A 151 -3.52 16.81 -16.19
CA SER A 151 -2.91 18.02 -15.58
C SER A 151 -3.44 18.34 -14.18
N GLY A 152 -4.50 17.67 -13.71
CA GLY A 152 -5.18 17.95 -12.45
C GLY A 152 -6.25 19.04 -12.54
N ARG A 153 -6.41 19.71 -13.69
CA ARG A 153 -7.50 20.66 -13.92
C ARG A 153 -8.84 19.93 -13.90
N ALA A 154 -9.77 20.43 -13.10
CA ALA A 154 -11.08 19.83 -12.91
C ALA A 154 -12.22 20.80 -13.20
N ASN A 155 -13.27 20.31 -13.84
CA ASN A 155 -14.42 21.15 -14.18
C ASN A 155 -15.34 21.42 -12.97
N TRP A 156 -15.09 20.89 -11.78
CA TRP A 156 -15.80 21.30 -10.55
C TRP A 156 -15.00 22.29 -9.69
N THR A 157 -13.84 22.75 -10.19
CA THR A 157 -13.10 23.85 -9.59
C THR A 157 -13.68 25.16 -10.12
N PHE A 158 -14.34 25.91 -9.24
CA PHE A 158 -14.94 27.21 -9.52
C PHE A 158 -14.10 28.33 -8.93
N GLY A 159 -14.10 29.49 -9.59
CA GLY A 159 -13.40 30.70 -9.16
C GLY A 159 -12.03 30.88 -9.80
N ASP A 160 -11.14 31.61 -9.14
CA ASP A 160 -9.76 31.82 -9.60
C ASP A 160 -8.89 30.58 -9.27
N PRO A 161 -8.38 29.85 -10.27
CA PRO A 161 -7.52 28.68 -10.05
C PRO A 161 -6.23 29.00 -9.29
N ASN A 162 -5.78 30.26 -9.28
CA ASN A 162 -4.57 30.69 -8.58
C ASN A 162 -4.79 30.98 -7.08
N LYS A 163 -6.05 31.02 -6.62
CA LYS A 163 -6.37 31.27 -5.20
C LYS A 163 -6.50 29.95 -4.45
N LYS A 164 -5.53 29.64 -3.57
CA LYS A 164 -5.61 28.46 -2.69
C LYS A 164 -6.91 28.47 -1.89
N ARG A 165 -7.76 27.46 -2.06
CA ARG A 165 -8.97 27.27 -1.26
C ARG A 165 -8.56 26.90 0.16
N THR A 166 -8.66 27.84 1.09
CA THR A 166 -8.26 27.68 2.49
C THR A 166 -9.39 27.20 3.40
N LYS A 167 -10.63 27.07 2.92
CA LYS A 167 -11.79 26.62 3.72
C LYS A 167 -12.53 25.48 3.02
N PRO A 168 -12.85 24.38 3.73
CA PRO A 168 -13.69 23.31 3.19
C PRO A 168 -15.08 23.85 2.85
N LEU A 169 -15.72 23.23 1.85
CA LEU A 169 -17.09 23.54 1.48
C LEU A 169 -18.01 23.21 2.66
N LYS A 170 -18.64 24.23 3.24
CA LYS A 170 -19.68 24.07 4.26
C LYS A 170 -21.03 24.07 3.55
N LEU A 171 -21.72 22.94 3.58
CA LEU A 171 -23.07 22.86 3.04
C LEU A 171 -24.05 23.44 4.07
N PRO A 172 -25.11 24.16 3.63
CA PRO A 172 -26.14 24.66 4.53
C PRO A 172 -26.94 23.51 5.15
N ALA A 173 -27.66 23.77 6.24
CA ALA A 173 -28.51 22.76 6.87
C ALA A 173 -29.75 22.47 6.00
N ILE A 174 -29.89 21.24 5.51
CA ILE A 174 -31.01 20.82 4.65
C ILE A 174 -31.95 19.91 5.45
N GLN A 175 -33.23 20.26 5.53
CA GLN A 175 -34.21 19.48 6.32
C GLN A 175 -34.95 18.42 5.49
N HIS A 176 -35.01 18.60 4.17
CA HIS A 176 -35.56 17.63 3.24
C HIS A 176 -34.76 17.71 1.94
N PHE A 177 -34.02 16.64 1.62
CA PHE A 177 -33.18 16.55 0.44
C PHE A 177 -33.69 15.45 -0.47
N VAL A 178 -34.05 15.81 -1.71
CA VAL A 178 -34.61 14.87 -2.69
C VAL A 178 -33.84 14.98 -4.00
N ILE A 179 -33.43 13.82 -4.52
CA ILE A 179 -32.89 13.69 -5.87
C ILE A 179 -33.72 12.63 -6.59
N ASN A 180 -34.47 13.05 -7.61
CA ASN A 180 -35.23 12.15 -8.46
C ASN A 180 -34.42 11.85 -9.72
N GLU A 181 -34.08 10.57 -9.96
CA GLU A 181 -33.44 10.09 -11.20
C GLU A 181 -32.20 10.90 -11.64
N GLY A 182 -31.25 11.16 -10.73
CA GLY A 182 -30.01 11.83 -11.08
C GLY A 182 -29.10 10.95 -11.92
N ALA A 183 -28.47 11.50 -12.95
CA ALA A 183 -27.41 10.89 -13.73
C ALA A 183 -26.07 11.58 -13.43
N LEU A 184 -25.03 10.78 -13.19
CA LEU A 184 -23.69 11.26 -12.89
C LEU A 184 -22.66 10.53 -13.74
N ARG A 185 -21.84 11.31 -14.44
CA ARG A 185 -20.65 10.84 -15.14
C ARG A 185 -19.43 11.54 -14.58
N VAL A 186 -18.45 10.77 -14.10
CA VAL A 186 -17.16 11.30 -13.64
C VAL A 186 -16.05 10.68 -14.47
N GLU A 187 -15.21 11.50 -15.06
CA GLU A 187 -14.01 11.07 -15.77
C GLU A 187 -12.80 11.78 -15.15
N ASP A 188 -11.96 11.03 -14.45
CA ASP A 188 -10.74 11.52 -13.82
C ASP A 188 -9.54 10.87 -14.51
N ARG A 189 -8.96 11.59 -15.47
CA ARG A 189 -7.81 11.11 -16.24
C ARG A 189 -6.51 11.12 -15.44
N GLN A 190 -6.47 11.84 -14.32
CA GLN A 190 -5.32 11.86 -13.42
C GLN A 190 -5.24 10.56 -12.61
N ARG A 191 -6.39 10.00 -12.24
CA ARG A 191 -6.50 8.79 -11.41
C ARG A 191 -6.97 7.55 -12.17
N ASP A 192 -7.17 7.69 -13.48
CA ASP A 192 -7.72 6.66 -14.36
C ASP A 192 -9.08 6.13 -13.85
N VAL A 193 -10.00 7.06 -13.57
CA VAL A 193 -11.36 6.75 -13.10
C VAL A 193 -12.39 7.14 -14.15
N LEU A 194 -13.27 6.19 -14.48
CA LEU A 194 -14.50 6.41 -15.22
C LEU A 194 -15.68 5.88 -14.41
N PHE A 195 -16.50 6.80 -13.91
CA PHE A 195 -17.77 6.50 -13.28
C PHE A 195 -18.93 6.90 -14.19
N THR A 196 -19.93 6.05 -14.31
CA THR A 196 -21.21 6.38 -14.97
C THR A 196 -22.32 5.66 -14.24
N GLY A 197 -23.30 6.41 -13.74
CA GLY A 197 -24.37 5.84 -12.95
C GLY A 197 -25.49 6.82 -12.65
N THR A 198 -26.43 6.36 -11.83
CA THR A 198 -27.54 7.14 -11.31
C THR A 198 -27.43 7.33 -9.81
N VAL A 199 -28.02 8.42 -9.31
CA VAL A 199 -28.09 8.78 -7.90
C VAL A 199 -29.51 9.23 -7.58
N SER A 200 -30.07 8.70 -6.49
CA SER A 200 -31.39 9.08 -5.99
C SER A 200 -31.38 9.26 -4.49
N SER A 201 -32.19 10.17 -3.98
CA SER A 201 -32.29 10.42 -2.54
C SER A 201 -33.71 10.75 -2.13
N ASN A 202 -34.15 10.22 -1.00
CA ASN A 202 -35.47 10.43 -0.42
C ASN A 202 -35.50 10.20 1.09
N GLU A 203 -36.63 10.56 1.72
CA GLU A 203 -36.98 10.20 3.09
C GLU A 203 -37.99 9.05 3.05
N HIS A 204 -37.64 7.88 3.58
CA HIS A 204 -38.55 6.74 3.70
C HIS A 204 -39.21 6.73 5.06
N ALA A 205 -40.51 6.39 5.14
CA ALA A 205 -41.14 6.08 6.42
C ALA A 205 -40.50 4.80 7.02
N SER A 206 -40.03 4.90 8.25
CA SER A 206 -39.51 3.75 9.02
C SER A 206 -40.62 3.17 9.89
N GLY A 207 -40.55 1.87 10.22
CA GLY A 207 -41.57 1.14 10.99
C GLY A 207 -41.79 1.67 12.42
N ASP A 208 -40.91 2.54 12.90
CA ASP A 208 -40.99 3.26 14.18
C ASP A 208 -41.59 4.69 14.04
N GLY A 209 -42.06 5.06 12.85
CA GLY A 209 -42.71 6.35 12.58
C GLY A 209 -41.78 7.56 12.49
N LYS A 210 -40.44 7.37 12.57
CA LYS A 210 -39.48 8.49 12.64
C LYS A 210 -38.86 8.90 11.30
N GLY A 211 -39.07 8.13 10.25
CA GLY A 211 -38.50 8.38 8.92
C GLY A 211 -36.98 8.15 8.86
N ARG A 212 -36.45 7.83 7.69
CA ARG A 212 -35.01 7.61 7.47
C ARG A 212 -34.57 8.21 6.13
N PHE A 213 -33.47 8.96 6.16
CA PHE A 213 -32.82 9.45 4.96
C PHE A 213 -32.17 8.29 4.22
N VAL A 214 -32.35 8.21 2.91
CA VAL A 214 -31.69 7.24 2.04
C VAL A 214 -31.11 7.94 0.82
N LEU A 215 -29.86 7.61 0.50
CA LEU A 215 -29.17 7.97 -0.72
C LEU A 215 -28.67 6.69 -1.38
N GLU A 216 -29.11 6.47 -2.62
CA GLU A 216 -28.72 5.30 -3.40
C GLU A 216 -27.97 5.74 -4.66
N GLY A 217 -26.92 5.00 -5.01
CA GLY A 217 -26.16 5.18 -6.24
C GLY A 217 -25.93 3.84 -6.92
N LYS A 218 -26.15 3.76 -8.23
CA LYS A 218 -25.97 2.52 -9.02
C LYS A 218 -25.29 2.86 -10.33
N GLY A 219 -24.40 2.00 -10.83
CA GLY A 219 -23.75 2.24 -12.12
C GLY A 219 -22.52 1.40 -12.33
N THR A 220 -21.51 2.01 -12.95
CA THR A 220 -20.22 1.38 -13.22
C THR A 220 -19.07 2.28 -12.77
N TYR A 221 -18.04 1.67 -12.19
CA TYR A 221 -16.76 2.26 -11.84
C TYR A 221 -15.66 1.49 -12.57
N ASN A 222 -14.92 2.13 -13.47
CA ASN A 222 -13.93 1.50 -14.34
C ASN A 222 -14.44 0.24 -15.06
N ARG A 223 -15.69 0.32 -15.56
CA ARG A 223 -16.45 -0.77 -16.21
C ARG A 223 -16.81 -1.95 -15.29
N GLN A 224 -16.59 -1.82 -13.98
CA GLN A 224 -17.06 -2.79 -12.99
C GLN A 224 -18.36 -2.30 -12.32
N PRO A 225 -19.25 -3.19 -11.87
CA PRO A 225 -20.47 -2.79 -11.18
C PRO A 225 -20.19 -1.92 -9.96
N PHE A 226 -20.98 -0.87 -9.80
CA PHE A 226 -20.96 0.02 -8.65
C PHE A 226 -22.34 0.09 -8.00
N LEU A 227 -22.37 -0.06 -6.68
CA LEU A 227 -23.54 0.13 -5.84
C LEU A 227 -23.13 0.92 -4.59
N ALA A 228 -23.91 1.92 -4.22
CA ALA A 228 -23.76 2.66 -2.97
C ALA A 228 -25.14 2.83 -2.34
N ARG A 229 -25.20 2.61 -1.03
CA ARG A 229 -26.37 2.89 -0.21
C ARG A 229 -25.90 3.58 1.05
N VAL A 230 -26.38 4.80 1.28
CA VAL A 230 -26.13 5.55 2.50
C VAL A 230 -27.47 5.80 3.17
N THR A 231 -27.60 5.43 4.43
CA THR A 231 -28.77 5.73 5.25
C THR A 231 -28.39 6.61 6.41
N GLY A 232 -29.30 7.46 6.87
CA GLY A 232 -29.03 8.32 8.03
C GLY A 232 -30.31 8.62 8.79
N GLY A 233 -30.16 9.28 9.94
CA GLY A 233 -31.31 9.75 10.71
C GLY A 233 -32.23 10.67 9.89
N PRO A 234 -33.47 10.92 10.34
CA PRO A 234 -34.36 11.85 9.64
C PRO A 234 -33.72 13.25 9.56
N LEU A 235 -33.78 13.90 8.40
CA LEU A 235 -33.31 15.28 8.23
C LEU A 235 -34.31 16.29 8.82
N LEU A 236 -35.54 15.86 9.08
CA LEU A 236 -36.57 16.68 9.70
C LEU A 236 -36.10 17.19 11.07
N ASN A 237 -36.10 18.51 11.25
CA ASN A 237 -35.61 19.19 12.46
C ASN A 237 -34.11 18.98 12.78
N ILE A 238 -33.28 18.71 11.76
CA ILE A 238 -31.83 18.64 11.96
C ILE A 238 -31.28 19.92 12.60
N SER A 239 -30.46 19.74 13.64
CA SER A 239 -29.85 20.82 14.40
C SER A 239 -28.34 20.87 14.09
N PRO A 240 -27.76 22.03 13.76
CA PRO A 240 -26.32 22.16 13.46
C PRO A 240 -25.38 21.70 14.60
N ASN A 241 -25.88 21.56 15.82
CA ASN A 241 -25.10 21.24 17.01
C ASN A 241 -25.25 19.77 17.47
N ARG A 242 -26.03 18.95 16.76
CA ARG A 242 -26.23 17.53 17.09
C ARG A 242 -25.55 16.65 16.03
N PRO A 243 -24.71 15.67 16.41
CA PRO A 243 -24.13 14.73 15.46
C PRO A 243 -25.21 14.01 14.65
N TYR A 244 -24.95 13.80 13.36
CA TYR A 244 -25.87 13.13 12.45
C TYR A 244 -25.40 11.71 12.16
N PRO A 245 -26.14 10.67 12.59
CA PRO A 245 -25.75 9.29 12.37
C PRO A 245 -25.93 8.90 10.90
N PHE A 246 -25.04 8.03 10.41
CA PHE A 246 -25.13 7.44 9.09
C PHE A 246 -24.61 5.99 9.08
N ASP A 247 -25.17 5.22 8.16
CA ASP A 247 -24.67 3.92 7.71
C ASP A 247 -24.37 4.03 6.23
N ALA A 248 -23.28 3.44 5.76
CA ALA A 248 -22.91 3.43 4.36
C ALA A 248 -22.42 2.05 3.94
N GLU A 249 -22.98 1.55 2.85
CA GLU A 249 -22.51 0.36 2.15
C GLU A 249 -22.14 0.75 0.72
N VAL A 250 -20.90 0.50 0.33
CA VAL A 250 -20.40 0.81 -1.01
C VAL A 250 -19.70 -0.41 -1.58
N SER A 251 -20.05 -0.80 -2.79
CA SER A 251 -19.41 -1.84 -3.57
C SER A 251 -18.94 -1.26 -4.90
N ALA A 252 -17.63 -1.30 -5.16
CA ALA A 252 -17.00 -0.87 -6.40
C ALA A 252 -16.15 -2.02 -6.94
N GLY A 253 -16.72 -2.78 -7.88
CA GLY A 253 -16.11 -4.02 -8.35
C GLY A 253 -15.89 -5.03 -7.21
N THR A 254 -14.63 -5.37 -6.95
CA THR A 254 -14.25 -6.28 -5.85
C THR A 254 -14.10 -5.58 -4.51
N THR A 255 -14.04 -4.25 -4.48
CA THR A 255 -13.88 -3.47 -3.25
C THR A 255 -15.24 -3.27 -2.59
N ARG A 256 -15.35 -3.65 -1.32
CA ARG A 256 -16.52 -3.41 -0.48
C ARG A 256 -16.12 -2.56 0.72
N VAL A 257 -16.96 -1.58 1.03
CA VAL A 257 -16.82 -0.69 2.18
C VAL A 257 -18.13 -0.71 2.94
N SER A 258 -18.05 -0.91 4.25
CA SER A 258 -19.16 -0.65 5.17
C SER A 258 -18.68 0.33 6.23
N ALA A 259 -19.48 1.34 6.52
CA ALA A 259 -19.19 2.33 7.54
C ALA A 259 -20.44 2.63 8.36
N GLU A 260 -20.31 2.64 9.68
CA GLU A 260 -21.34 3.08 10.62
C GLU A 260 -20.73 4.19 11.45
N GLY A 261 -21.40 5.34 11.55
CA GLY A 261 -20.77 6.49 12.18
C GLY A 261 -21.65 7.71 12.34
N SER A 262 -21.00 8.84 12.62
CA SER A 262 -21.68 10.13 12.74
C SER A 262 -20.88 11.26 12.10
N ILE A 263 -21.60 12.17 11.45
CA ILE A 263 -21.06 13.46 11.04
C ILE A 263 -21.18 14.38 12.25
N THR A 264 -20.03 14.78 12.83
CA THR A 264 -19.98 15.53 14.09
C THR A 264 -20.75 16.85 14.03
N LYS A 265 -20.75 17.48 12.85
CA LYS A 265 -21.60 18.63 12.53
C LYS A 265 -22.34 18.33 11.23
N PRO A 266 -23.67 18.28 11.22
CA PRO A 266 -24.43 18.01 10.01
C PRO A 266 -23.96 18.90 8.86
N PHE A 267 -23.80 18.30 7.68
CA PHE A 267 -23.36 18.99 6.46
C PHE A 267 -21.91 19.53 6.46
N ASP A 268 -21.09 19.21 7.48
CA ASP A 268 -19.64 19.37 7.49
C ASP A 268 -18.95 18.01 7.26
N LEU A 269 -18.90 17.57 6.00
CA LEU A 269 -18.31 16.28 5.61
C LEU A 269 -16.79 16.20 5.83
N ALA A 270 -16.15 17.30 6.21
CA ALA A 270 -14.75 17.32 6.62
C ALA A 270 -14.55 16.86 8.08
N ARG A 271 -15.64 16.56 8.81
CA ARG A 271 -15.63 16.14 10.21
C ARG A 271 -16.62 15.01 10.43
N PHE A 272 -16.10 13.80 10.52
CA PHE A 272 -16.91 12.62 10.86
C PHE A 272 -16.07 11.61 11.62
N GLU A 273 -16.76 10.72 12.30
CA GLU A 273 -16.20 9.52 12.93
C GLU A 273 -17.03 8.31 12.46
N SER A 274 -16.39 7.18 12.22
CA SER A 274 -17.08 5.97 11.76
C SER A 274 -16.26 4.73 12.04
N ASP A 275 -16.92 3.65 12.42
CA ASP A 275 -16.35 2.32 12.35
C ASP A 275 -16.43 1.83 10.90
N LEU A 276 -15.26 1.62 10.31
CA LEU A 276 -15.07 1.37 8.89
C LEU A 276 -14.54 -0.05 8.69
N THR A 277 -15.17 -0.82 7.81
CA THR A 277 -14.62 -2.07 7.27
C THR A 277 -14.41 -1.92 5.77
N VAL A 278 -13.22 -2.27 5.30
CA VAL A 278 -12.86 -2.28 3.88
C VAL A 278 -12.34 -3.67 3.51
N ALA A 279 -12.89 -4.24 2.45
CA ALA A 279 -12.43 -5.50 1.88
C ALA A 279 -12.23 -5.37 0.38
N GLY A 280 -11.29 -6.13 -0.17
CA GLY A 280 -11.01 -6.11 -1.61
C GLY A 280 -10.03 -7.20 -2.01
N SER A 281 -9.78 -7.32 -3.31
CA SER A 281 -8.83 -8.31 -3.83
C SER A 281 -7.37 -7.84 -3.81
N ASP A 282 -7.14 -6.53 -3.72
CA ASP A 282 -5.81 -5.90 -3.83
C ASP A 282 -5.88 -4.44 -3.34
N LEU A 283 -5.01 -4.03 -2.40
CA LEU A 283 -4.97 -2.67 -1.87
C LEU A 283 -4.60 -1.61 -2.92
N ASN A 284 -3.82 -1.97 -3.96
CA ASN A 284 -3.44 -1.06 -5.04
C ASN A 284 -4.67 -0.44 -5.73
N ARG A 285 -5.78 -1.21 -5.82
CA ARG A 285 -7.02 -0.78 -6.46
C ARG A 285 -7.70 0.40 -5.77
N LEU A 286 -7.36 0.67 -4.51
CA LEU A 286 -7.87 1.83 -3.78
C LEU A 286 -7.34 3.16 -4.33
N TYR A 287 -6.28 3.16 -5.14
CA TYR A 287 -5.69 4.37 -5.72
C TYR A 287 -6.71 5.26 -6.43
N GLY A 288 -7.60 4.69 -7.25
CA GLY A 288 -8.62 5.47 -7.97
C GLY A 288 -9.65 6.13 -7.05
N LEU A 289 -9.92 5.53 -5.89
CA LEU A 289 -10.90 6.02 -4.90
C LEU A 289 -10.28 7.03 -3.93
N THR A 290 -9.09 6.74 -3.42
CA THR A 290 -8.48 7.49 -2.31
C THR A 290 -7.33 8.40 -2.76
N GLY A 291 -6.73 8.13 -3.91
CA GLY A 291 -5.48 8.76 -4.35
C GLY A 291 -4.23 8.25 -3.62
N LEU A 292 -4.35 7.24 -2.75
CA LEU A 292 -3.22 6.67 -2.00
C LEU A 292 -2.51 5.58 -2.81
N THR A 293 -1.19 5.62 -2.83
CA THR A 293 -0.35 4.69 -3.59
C THR A 293 0.02 3.50 -2.72
N LEU A 294 -0.98 2.65 -2.48
CA LEU A 294 -0.82 1.41 -1.70
C LEU A 294 -0.21 0.30 -2.59
N PRO A 295 0.55 -0.65 -2.00
CA PRO A 295 1.21 -1.71 -2.75
C PRO A 295 0.21 -2.75 -3.26
N ASN A 296 0.66 -3.60 -4.17
CA ASN A 296 -0.10 -4.80 -4.56
C ASN A 296 -0.16 -5.76 -3.38
N THR A 297 -1.33 -6.36 -3.13
CA THR A 297 -1.49 -7.37 -2.06
C THR A 297 -2.39 -8.52 -2.49
N PRO A 298 -2.35 -9.66 -1.78
CA PRO A 298 -3.45 -10.61 -1.72
C PRO A 298 -4.77 -9.96 -1.26
N PRO A 299 -5.90 -10.69 -1.35
CA PRO A 299 -7.18 -10.21 -0.85
C PRO A 299 -7.08 -9.76 0.61
N TYR A 300 -7.72 -8.65 0.93
CA TYR A 300 -7.64 -8.05 2.24
C TYR A 300 -9.03 -7.79 2.82
N ARG A 301 -9.11 -7.77 4.15
CA ARG A 301 -10.26 -7.29 4.90
C ARG A 301 -9.74 -6.66 6.19
N ILE A 302 -9.94 -5.36 6.32
CA ILE A 302 -9.50 -4.57 7.49
C ILE A 302 -10.69 -3.81 8.06
N SER A 303 -10.72 -3.69 9.38
CA SER A 303 -11.74 -2.95 10.12
C SER A 303 -11.10 -2.12 11.22
N GLY A 304 -11.62 -0.91 11.49
CA GLY A 304 -11.12 -0.04 12.54
C GLY A 304 -11.94 1.24 12.68
N HIS A 305 -11.51 2.13 13.55
CA HIS A 305 -12.20 3.39 13.79
C HIS A 305 -11.57 4.51 12.96
N LEU A 306 -12.33 5.10 12.04
CA LEU A 306 -11.92 6.20 11.17
C LEU A 306 -12.45 7.53 11.70
N THR A 307 -11.56 8.48 11.99
CA THR A 307 -11.91 9.87 12.30
C THR A 307 -11.35 10.78 11.21
N ARG A 308 -12.18 11.70 10.68
CA ARG A 308 -11.76 12.75 9.76
C ARG A 308 -11.80 14.11 10.45
N LYS A 309 -10.72 14.89 10.30
CA LYS A 309 -10.60 16.29 10.74
C LYS A 309 -9.96 17.12 9.63
N GLY A 310 -10.78 17.75 8.78
CA GLY A 310 -10.27 18.45 7.60
C GLY A 310 -9.74 17.46 6.56
N GLY A 311 -8.50 17.65 6.11
CA GLY A 311 -7.77 16.67 5.30
C GLY A 311 -6.90 15.71 6.09
N ARG A 312 -7.07 15.59 7.42
CA ARG A 312 -6.48 14.50 8.21
C ARG A 312 -7.50 13.38 8.41
N PHE A 313 -7.09 12.15 8.13
CA PHE A 313 -7.83 10.93 8.38
C PHE A 313 -7.02 10.07 9.36
N ASP A 314 -7.55 9.78 10.53
CA ASP A 314 -6.95 8.90 11.53
C ASP A 314 -7.72 7.57 11.52
N PHE A 315 -7.04 6.46 11.23
CA PHE A 315 -7.61 5.12 11.24
C PHE A 315 -6.96 4.31 12.36
N GLN A 316 -7.67 4.23 13.48
CA GLN A 316 -7.16 3.76 14.76
C GLN A 316 -7.64 2.36 15.09
N LYS A 317 -6.82 1.64 15.87
CA LYS A 317 -7.10 0.29 16.38
C LYS A 317 -7.56 -0.65 15.27
N PHE A 318 -7.02 -0.48 14.07
CA PHE A 318 -7.46 -1.30 12.97
C PHE A 318 -6.91 -2.71 13.12
N SER A 319 -7.67 -3.69 12.66
CA SER A 319 -7.28 -5.09 12.63
C SER A 319 -7.90 -5.77 11.42
N GLY A 320 -7.30 -6.87 10.96
CA GLY A 320 -7.79 -7.58 9.81
C GLY A 320 -6.80 -8.59 9.27
N ARG A 321 -6.98 -8.93 7.99
CA ARG A 321 -6.08 -9.80 7.24
C ARG A 321 -5.73 -9.24 5.88
N ILE A 322 -4.54 -9.60 5.41
CA ILE A 322 -4.07 -9.44 4.05
C ILE A 322 -3.54 -10.81 3.65
N GLY A 323 -4.22 -11.48 2.72
CA GLY A 323 -3.99 -12.90 2.45
C GLY A 323 -4.27 -13.74 3.68
N ASP A 324 -3.29 -14.55 4.04
CA ASP A 324 -3.32 -15.44 5.20
C ASP A 324 -2.62 -14.84 6.44
N SER A 325 -2.07 -13.64 6.29
CA SER A 325 -1.44 -12.85 7.33
C SER A 325 -2.44 -11.99 8.12
N ASP A 326 -2.32 -11.95 9.44
CA ASP A 326 -3.02 -10.93 10.25
C ASP A 326 -2.29 -9.59 10.21
N VAL A 327 -3.02 -8.50 10.34
CA VAL A 327 -2.46 -7.16 10.45
C VAL A 327 -3.28 -6.33 11.42
N SER A 328 -2.60 -5.51 12.22
CA SER A 328 -3.21 -4.57 13.16
C SER A 328 -2.33 -3.34 13.36
N GLY A 329 -2.91 -2.24 13.83
CA GLY A 329 -2.15 -1.03 14.08
C GLY A 329 -2.97 0.25 14.05
N ASP A 330 -2.25 1.34 13.86
CA ASP A 330 -2.80 2.68 13.70
C ASP A 330 -2.14 3.34 12.49
N LEU A 331 -2.91 4.10 11.73
CA LEU A 331 -2.37 4.94 10.66
C LEU A 331 -3.10 6.27 10.59
N PHE A 332 -2.43 7.26 9.99
CA PHE A 332 -3.09 8.48 9.56
C PHE A 332 -2.65 8.89 8.17
N VAL A 333 -3.52 9.67 7.52
CA VAL A 333 -3.31 10.20 6.18
C VAL A 333 -3.58 11.70 6.19
N LEU A 334 -2.70 12.47 5.56
CA LEU A 334 -2.88 13.89 5.26
C LEU A 334 -3.07 14.07 3.75
N VAL A 335 -4.20 14.62 3.33
CA VAL A 335 -4.53 14.85 1.91
C VAL A 335 -4.54 16.32 1.49
N ASP A 336 -4.47 17.27 2.44
CA ASP A 336 -4.42 18.72 2.16
C ASP A 336 -3.00 19.19 1.80
N ARG A 337 -2.30 18.42 0.96
CA ARG A 337 -0.91 18.64 0.56
C ARG A 337 -0.75 18.31 -0.92
N GLU A 338 0.33 18.79 -1.52
CA GLU A 338 0.66 18.50 -2.93
C GLU A 338 0.82 16.98 -3.17
N ARG A 339 1.51 16.29 -2.25
CA ARG A 339 1.57 14.83 -2.15
C ARG A 339 0.89 14.40 -0.85
N PRO A 340 -0.04 13.43 -0.88
CA PRO A 340 -0.56 12.86 0.34
C PRO A 340 0.57 12.29 1.21
N TYR A 341 0.40 12.37 2.53
CA TYR A 341 1.34 11.79 3.48
C TYR A 341 0.65 10.71 4.29
N LEU A 342 1.22 9.50 4.33
CA LEU A 342 0.73 8.38 5.13
C LEU A 342 1.75 8.02 6.22
N GLU A 343 1.30 7.88 7.46
CA GLU A 343 2.12 7.33 8.54
C GLU A 343 1.41 6.18 9.23
N ALA A 344 2.11 5.06 9.46
CA ALA A 344 1.53 3.84 10.04
C ALA A 344 2.50 3.09 10.96
N ASP A 345 1.99 2.58 12.09
CA ASP A 345 2.64 1.54 12.92
C ASP A 345 1.80 0.27 12.80
N LEU A 346 2.39 -0.74 12.17
CA LEU A 346 1.74 -1.96 11.74
C LEU A 346 2.37 -3.19 12.39
N ARG A 347 1.54 -4.14 12.82
CA ARG A 347 1.98 -5.35 13.51
C ARG A 347 1.19 -6.57 13.06
N SER A 348 1.89 -7.68 12.89
CA SER A 348 1.32 -9.00 12.64
C SER A 348 1.72 -9.95 13.77
N LYS A 349 0.77 -10.69 14.32
CA LYS A 349 1.06 -11.80 15.23
C LYS A 349 1.63 -12.98 14.46
N ARG A 350 1.06 -13.27 13.29
CA ARG A 350 1.44 -14.27 12.32
C ARG A 350 1.43 -13.64 10.93
N LEU A 351 2.61 -13.60 10.33
CA LEU A 351 2.83 -13.24 8.93
C LEU A 351 2.98 -14.53 8.13
N ASP A 352 2.27 -14.69 7.02
CA ASP A 352 2.68 -15.62 5.96
C ASP A 352 3.67 -14.93 5.03
N PHE A 353 4.83 -15.55 4.81
CA PHE A 353 5.93 -14.87 4.14
C PHE A 353 5.69 -14.66 2.63
N ASP A 354 4.94 -15.57 2.01
CA ASP A 354 4.59 -15.50 0.60
C ASP A 354 3.57 -14.41 0.26
N ASP A 355 2.73 -14.00 1.22
CA ASP A 355 1.86 -12.81 1.10
C ASP A 355 2.67 -11.54 0.79
N LEU A 356 3.90 -11.44 1.30
CA LEU A 356 4.81 -10.32 1.02
C LEU A 356 5.41 -10.36 -0.39
N GLY A 357 5.34 -11.51 -1.08
CA GLY A 357 5.92 -11.68 -2.42
C GLY A 357 5.37 -10.64 -3.40
N SER A 358 4.07 -10.36 -3.32
CA SER A 358 3.39 -9.36 -4.15
C SER A 358 3.95 -7.93 -3.98
N LEU A 359 4.49 -7.59 -2.80
CA LEU A 359 5.09 -6.27 -2.52
C LEU A 359 6.38 -6.04 -3.30
N VAL A 360 7.13 -7.13 -3.57
CA VAL A 360 8.40 -7.11 -4.31
C VAL A 360 8.24 -7.63 -5.75
N GLY A 361 7.00 -7.87 -6.19
CA GLY A 361 6.67 -8.27 -7.55
C GLY A 361 6.72 -9.78 -7.83
N ALA A 362 6.91 -10.62 -6.81
CA ALA A 362 6.88 -12.07 -6.95
C ALA A 362 5.47 -12.57 -7.33
N ALA A 363 5.39 -13.81 -7.81
CA ALA A 363 4.10 -14.47 -8.03
C ALA A 363 3.36 -14.61 -6.69
N PRO A 364 2.06 -14.26 -6.62
CA PRO A 364 1.24 -14.59 -5.45
C PRO A 364 1.21 -16.10 -5.25
N ALA A 365 1.23 -16.56 -3.99
CA ALA A 365 0.98 -17.97 -3.70
C ALA A 365 -0.48 -18.32 -4.02
N THR A 366 -0.71 -19.48 -4.64
CA THR A 366 -2.05 -19.90 -5.12
C THR A 366 -2.36 -21.37 -4.84
N GLY A 367 -1.50 -22.02 -4.05
CA GLY A 367 -1.63 -23.42 -3.66
C GLY A 367 -2.85 -23.73 -2.78
N ARG A 368 -2.98 -25.00 -2.39
CA ARG A 368 -4.05 -25.43 -1.50
C ARG A 368 -3.85 -24.83 -0.11
N GLY A 369 -4.76 -23.96 0.31
CA GLY A 369 -4.67 -23.25 1.59
C GLY A 369 -4.41 -21.74 1.44
N GLU A 370 -4.04 -21.30 0.23
CA GLU A 370 -3.69 -19.91 -0.07
C GLU A 370 -4.91 -19.04 -0.40
N THR A 371 -4.95 -17.85 0.18
CA THR A 371 -5.95 -16.83 -0.14
C THR A 371 -5.52 -16.00 -1.36
N ALA A 372 -5.96 -16.40 -2.55
CA ALA A 372 -5.67 -15.68 -3.80
C ALA A 372 -6.93 -15.34 -4.62
N SER A 373 -6.95 -14.14 -5.21
CA SER A 373 -8.01 -13.74 -6.14
C SER A 373 -7.89 -14.47 -7.50
N ALA A 374 -8.98 -14.53 -8.27
CA ALA A 374 -8.97 -15.14 -9.60
C ALA A 374 -7.93 -14.50 -10.54
N GLY A 375 -7.76 -13.17 -10.47
CA GLY A 375 -6.73 -12.45 -11.25
C GLY A 375 -5.30 -12.86 -10.84
N GLN A 376 -5.06 -13.03 -9.54
CA GLN A 376 -3.76 -13.46 -9.03
C GLN A 376 -3.42 -14.89 -9.41
N LYS A 377 -4.42 -15.79 -9.52
CA LYS A 377 -4.21 -17.15 -10.05
C LYS A 377 -3.71 -17.16 -11.48
N VAL A 378 -4.24 -16.26 -12.32
CA VAL A 378 -3.76 -16.10 -13.70
C VAL A 378 -2.36 -15.49 -13.73
N GLU A 379 -2.11 -14.46 -12.93
CA GLU A 379 -0.80 -13.78 -12.84
C GLU A 379 0.30 -14.72 -12.32
N ALA A 380 -0.01 -15.54 -11.32
CA ALA A 380 0.88 -16.57 -10.79
C ALA A 380 1.24 -17.59 -11.88
N GLY A 381 0.27 -18.15 -12.60
CA GLY A 381 0.54 -19.11 -13.68
C GLY A 381 1.41 -18.52 -14.80
N GLN A 382 1.21 -17.24 -15.15
CA GLN A 382 2.06 -16.55 -16.13
C GLN A 382 3.50 -16.36 -15.63
N ARG A 383 3.68 -16.02 -14.35
CA ARG A 383 5.01 -15.82 -13.75
C ARG A 383 5.74 -17.14 -13.51
N GLU A 384 5.05 -18.18 -13.05
CA GLU A 384 5.63 -19.52 -12.88
C GLU A 384 6.18 -20.05 -14.21
N ALA A 385 5.49 -19.78 -15.33
CA ALA A 385 5.97 -20.15 -16.66
C ALA A 385 7.31 -19.48 -17.05
N THR A 386 7.69 -18.35 -16.43
CA THR A 386 8.99 -17.71 -16.67
C THR A 386 10.14 -18.40 -15.94
N GLY A 387 9.85 -19.17 -14.88
CA GLY A 387 10.84 -19.89 -14.09
C GLY A 387 11.88 -19.00 -13.38
N ARG A 388 11.64 -17.68 -13.27
CA ARG A 388 12.57 -16.71 -12.67
C ARG A 388 12.48 -16.72 -11.15
N LEU A 389 13.63 -16.72 -10.48
CA LEU A 389 13.83 -16.49 -9.06
C LEU A 389 13.69 -15.01 -8.71
N LEU A 390 14.25 -14.10 -9.52
CA LEU A 390 14.18 -12.65 -9.27
C LEU A 390 12.94 -12.06 -9.95
N PRO A 391 12.04 -11.40 -9.20
CA PRO A 391 10.83 -10.85 -9.78
C PRO A 391 11.08 -9.76 -10.85
N ASP A 392 10.40 -9.85 -11.99
CA ASP A 392 10.52 -8.91 -13.09
C ASP A 392 9.34 -7.94 -13.23
N ALA A 393 8.36 -8.02 -12.33
CA ALA A 393 7.23 -7.10 -12.26
C ALA A 393 7.70 -5.65 -12.10
N THR A 394 7.07 -4.74 -12.85
CA THR A 394 7.56 -3.38 -12.99
C THR A 394 6.99 -2.42 -11.94
N LEU A 395 7.87 -1.68 -11.27
CA LEU A 395 7.51 -0.61 -10.35
C LEU A 395 6.88 0.59 -11.08
N GLN A 396 5.74 1.05 -10.58
CA GLN A 396 5.06 2.25 -11.06
C GLN A 396 5.70 3.51 -10.46
N THR A 397 6.78 3.98 -11.07
CA THR A 397 7.59 5.11 -10.58
C THR A 397 6.79 6.40 -10.37
N ASP A 398 5.82 6.68 -11.25
CA ASP A 398 4.91 7.83 -11.09
C ASP A 398 4.11 7.77 -9.79
N ARG A 399 3.67 6.58 -9.37
CA ARG A 399 2.95 6.40 -8.11
C ARG A 399 3.89 6.56 -6.91
N VAL A 400 5.11 6.03 -6.99
CA VAL A 400 6.12 6.24 -5.93
C VAL A 400 6.42 7.73 -5.73
N ARG A 401 6.37 8.55 -6.79
CA ARG A 401 6.55 10.01 -6.72
C ARG A 401 5.31 10.78 -6.25
N ALA A 402 4.13 10.16 -6.27
CA ALA A 402 2.86 10.83 -6.01
C ALA A 402 2.50 10.93 -4.52
N MET A 403 3.23 10.25 -3.63
CA MET A 403 2.93 10.18 -2.20
C MET A 403 4.22 10.20 -1.36
N ASP A 404 4.12 10.72 -0.15
CA ASP A 404 5.16 10.58 0.89
C ASP A 404 4.63 9.61 1.98
N ALA A 405 5.50 8.83 2.62
CA ALA A 405 5.08 7.84 3.61
C ALA A 405 6.11 7.56 4.70
N LYS A 406 5.65 7.10 5.86
CA LYS A 406 6.46 6.53 6.94
C LYS A 406 5.75 5.32 7.53
N VAL A 407 6.33 4.12 7.39
CA VAL A 407 5.70 2.88 7.84
C VAL A 407 6.68 2.10 8.70
N THR A 408 6.25 1.79 9.92
CA THR A 408 6.92 0.86 10.82
C THR A 408 6.14 -0.44 10.80
N TYR A 409 6.77 -1.56 10.44
CA TYR A 409 6.13 -2.88 10.41
C TYR A 409 6.90 -3.91 11.24
N ARG A 410 6.19 -4.71 12.03
CA ARG A 410 6.76 -5.80 12.86
C ARG A 410 5.92 -7.07 12.77
N ALA A 411 6.55 -8.21 12.51
CA ALA A 411 5.92 -9.53 12.61
C ALA A 411 6.56 -10.34 13.76
N LEU A 412 5.72 -10.84 14.68
CA LEU A 412 6.17 -11.57 15.87
C LEU A 412 6.45 -13.05 15.61
N ALA A 413 5.69 -13.66 14.69
CA ALA A 413 5.90 -15.00 14.18
C ALA A 413 5.70 -14.98 12.66
N VAL A 414 6.46 -15.81 11.95
CA VAL A 414 6.41 -15.92 10.49
C VAL A 414 6.19 -17.37 10.11
N ASN A 415 5.22 -17.60 9.23
CA ASN A 415 5.07 -18.84 8.50
C ASN A 415 5.91 -18.73 7.21
N ALA A 416 6.90 -19.60 7.07
CA ALA A 416 7.73 -19.68 5.88
C ALA A 416 8.20 -21.13 5.72
N PRO A 417 7.41 -22.03 5.09
CA PRO A 417 7.68 -23.47 5.12
C PRO A 417 9.08 -23.88 4.64
N ASN A 418 9.68 -23.08 3.74
CA ASN A 418 10.98 -23.34 3.13
C ASN A 418 12.12 -22.48 3.70
N LEU A 419 11.86 -21.62 4.69
CA LEU A 419 12.84 -20.73 5.29
C LEU A 419 12.64 -20.70 6.81
N PRO A 420 13.67 -20.90 7.64
CA PRO A 420 13.52 -20.90 9.09
C PRO A 420 13.34 -19.49 9.67
N LEU A 421 12.52 -18.65 9.04
CA LEU A 421 12.26 -17.26 9.40
C LEU A 421 11.29 -17.18 10.59
N GLN A 422 11.64 -16.37 11.59
CA GLN A 422 10.86 -16.24 12.82
C GLN A 422 10.23 -14.85 12.99
N LYS A 423 10.96 -13.79 12.63
CA LYS A 423 10.51 -12.40 12.84
C LYS A 423 10.90 -11.52 11.66
N VAL A 424 10.07 -10.52 11.39
CA VAL A 424 10.33 -9.46 10.40
C VAL A 424 10.25 -8.10 11.08
N ARG A 425 11.19 -7.23 10.74
CA ARG A 425 11.19 -5.83 11.12
C ARG A 425 11.53 -4.96 9.90
N LEU A 426 10.66 -4.02 9.60
CA LEU A 426 10.81 -3.11 8.47
C LEU A 426 10.47 -1.68 8.90
N ASP A 427 11.40 -0.76 8.71
CA ASP A 427 11.16 0.69 8.83
C ASP A 427 11.34 1.33 7.46
N LEU A 428 10.24 1.88 6.92
CA LEU A 428 10.15 2.41 5.56
C LEU A 428 9.84 3.90 5.61
N THR A 429 10.57 4.69 4.84
CA THR A 429 10.27 6.10 4.55
C THR A 429 10.21 6.31 3.05
N LEU A 430 9.23 7.07 2.59
CA LEU A 430 9.09 7.53 1.22
C LEU A 430 9.01 9.05 1.26
N ASP A 431 10.01 9.73 0.71
CA ASP A 431 10.03 11.19 0.59
C ASP A 431 10.39 11.57 -0.84
N LYS A 432 9.49 12.26 -1.54
CA LYS A 432 9.74 12.81 -2.89
C LYS A 432 10.23 11.75 -3.89
N GLY A 433 9.65 10.57 -3.85
CA GLY A 433 10.01 9.45 -4.74
C GLY A 433 11.27 8.70 -4.34
N VAL A 434 11.82 8.93 -3.14
CA VAL A 434 12.93 8.16 -2.58
C VAL A 434 12.42 7.27 -1.45
N LEU A 435 12.47 5.96 -1.67
CA LEU A 435 12.09 4.94 -0.72
C LEU A 435 13.34 4.46 0.05
N ASN A 436 13.41 4.67 1.36
CA ASN A 436 14.45 4.10 2.20
C ASN A 436 13.83 3.09 3.17
N MET A 437 14.42 1.89 3.22
CA MET A 437 14.12 0.85 4.19
C MET A 437 15.35 0.69 5.09
N ASP A 438 15.30 1.28 6.29
CA ASP A 438 16.42 1.29 7.24
C ASP A 438 15.91 1.30 8.68
N PRO A 439 16.00 0.18 9.42
CA PRO A 439 16.49 -1.12 8.95
C PRO A 439 15.42 -1.94 8.23
N ILE A 440 15.87 -2.79 7.33
CA ILE A 440 15.21 -4.06 7.03
C ILE A 440 15.91 -5.17 7.83
N ALA A 441 15.15 -5.98 8.56
CA ALA A 441 15.70 -7.05 9.39
C ALA A 441 14.81 -8.29 9.44
N PHE A 442 15.44 -9.45 9.35
CA PHE A 442 14.85 -10.78 9.38
C PHE A 442 15.62 -11.63 10.41
N THR A 443 14.92 -12.22 11.36
CA THR A 443 15.51 -13.15 12.35
C THR A 443 15.13 -14.55 11.98
N PHE A 444 16.11 -15.42 11.80
CA PHE A 444 15.93 -16.84 11.54
C PHE A 444 16.01 -17.64 12.85
N SER A 445 15.69 -18.94 12.82
CA SER A 445 15.91 -19.84 13.95
C SER A 445 17.36 -19.82 14.43
N ARG A 446 18.28 -19.61 13.50
CA ARG A 446 19.72 -19.51 13.73
C ARG A 446 20.27 -18.40 12.84
N GLY A 447 20.39 -17.20 13.38
CA GLY A 447 21.01 -16.05 12.72
C GLY A 447 20.08 -14.90 12.40
N ASP A 448 20.66 -13.79 11.98
CA ASP A 448 19.97 -12.54 11.69
C ASP A 448 20.50 -11.95 10.37
N LEU A 449 19.57 -11.55 9.50
CA LEU A 449 19.83 -10.74 8.32
C LEU A 449 19.35 -9.32 8.60
N ALA A 450 20.23 -8.34 8.52
CA ALA A 450 19.88 -6.93 8.71
C ALA A 450 20.60 -6.04 7.71
N GLY A 451 19.98 -4.93 7.33
CA GLY A 451 20.60 -3.99 6.44
C GLY A 451 19.71 -2.83 6.06
N LYS A 452 20.07 -2.20 4.95
CA LYS A 452 19.35 -1.06 4.39
C LYS A 452 19.17 -1.20 2.89
N VAL A 453 18.04 -0.70 2.41
CA VAL A 453 17.72 -0.58 0.99
C VAL A 453 17.30 0.84 0.70
N ARG A 454 17.83 1.43 -0.37
CA ARG A 454 17.40 2.73 -0.86
C ARG A 454 17.02 2.59 -2.33
N LEU A 455 15.79 2.95 -2.67
CA LEU A 455 15.30 3.01 -4.04
C LEU A 455 14.99 4.47 -4.39
N ASP A 456 15.64 4.99 -5.42
CA ASP A 456 15.47 6.34 -5.93
C ASP A 456 14.66 6.30 -7.24
N ALA A 457 13.38 6.67 -7.18
CA ALA A 457 12.46 6.70 -8.32
C ALA A 457 12.32 8.12 -8.93
N ARG A 458 13.21 9.06 -8.58
CA ARG A 458 13.25 10.38 -9.20
C ARG A 458 13.65 10.32 -10.69
N PRO A 459 14.65 9.51 -11.09
CA PRO A 459 14.96 9.29 -12.51
C PRO A 459 13.85 8.51 -13.23
N SER A 460 13.89 8.48 -14.56
CA SER A 460 12.97 7.66 -15.38
C SER A 460 13.13 6.16 -15.14
N VAL A 461 14.36 5.71 -14.89
CA VAL A 461 14.69 4.34 -14.47
C VAL A 461 15.24 4.38 -13.05
N PRO A 462 14.58 3.73 -12.07
CA PRO A 462 15.01 3.78 -10.68
C PRO A 462 16.41 3.22 -10.44
N VAL A 463 17.07 3.74 -9.41
CA VAL A 463 18.34 3.24 -8.91
C VAL A 463 18.14 2.66 -7.51
N THR A 464 18.66 1.46 -7.27
CA THR A 464 18.54 0.74 -6.00
C THR A 464 19.91 0.50 -5.40
N ASP A 465 20.12 0.96 -4.17
CA ASP A 465 21.28 0.65 -3.34
C ASP A 465 20.87 -0.36 -2.25
N LEU A 466 21.70 -1.38 -2.05
CA LEU A 466 21.50 -2.50 -1.12
C LEU A 466 22.76 -2.67 -0.26
N ASP A 467 22.62 -2.73 1.06
CA ASP A 467 23.68 -3.18 1.97
C ASP A 467 23.08 -4.10 3.04
N LEU A 468 23.18 -5.40 2.81
CA LEU A 468 22.66 -6.45 3.69
C LEU A 468 23.79 -7.21 4.37
N ARG A 469 23.59 -7.59 5.63
CA ARG A 469 24.52 -8.39 6.43
C ARG A 469 23.80 -9.55 7.07
N LEU A 470 24.32 -10.75 6.87
CA LEU A 470 23.91 -11.97 7.55
C LEU A 470 24.91 -12.26 8.67
N THR A 471 24.39 -12.49 9.88
CA THR A 471 25.20 -12.77 11.08
C THR A 471 24.63 -13.95 11.86
N ASN A 472 25.50 -14.65 12.59
CA ASN A 472 25.13 -15.80 13.45
C ASN A 472 24.33 -16.91 12.72
N ALA A 473 24.41 -16.96 11.39
CA ALA A 473 23.67 -17.92 10.61
C ALA A 473 24.39 -19.26 10.56
N LYS A 474 23.69 -20.29 10.10
CA LYS A 474 24.22 -21.65 10.04
C LYS A 474 24.27 -22.15 8.61
N LEU A 475 25.41 -22.74 8.24
CA LEU A 475 25.69 -23.14 6.86
C LEU A 475 24.74 -24.26 6.40
N GLU A 476 24.39 -25.15 7.32
CA GLU A 476 23.45 -26.25 7.13
C GLU A 476 21.99 -25.80 6.88
N ASP A 477 21.64 -24.53 7.15
CA ASP A 477 20.31 -23.98 6.84
C ASP A 477 20.16 -23.57 5.36
N PHE A 478 21.28 -23.32 4.67
CA PHE A 478 21.29 -22.89 3.26
C PHE A 478 21.77 -23.97 2.29
N ILE A 479 22.44 -25.01 2.80
CA ILE A 479 22.93 -26.13 1.99
C ILE A 479 22.14 -27.39 2.35
N PRO A 480 21.10 -27.76 1.58
CA PRO A 480 20.22 -28.90 1.90
C PRO A 480 20.84 -30.28 1.62
N LEU A 481 22.17 -30.37 1.52
CA LEU A 481 22.88 -31.63 1.32
C LEU A 481 22.91 -32.43 2.63
N LYS A 482 22.17 -33.52 2.69
CA LYS A 482 22.11 -34.44 3.84
C LYS A 482 22.37 -35.87 3.39
N THR A 483 23.01 -36.67 4.24
CA THR A 483 23.17 -38.11 4.02
C THR A 483 22.99 -38.82 5.36
N GLY A 484 22.18 -39.89 5.43
CA GLY A 484 21.89 -40.56 6.71
C GLY A 484 21.26 -39.64 7.78
N GLY A 485 20.52 -38.60 7.36
CA GLY A 485 19.86 -37.65 8.26
C GLY A 485 20.74 -36.51 8.79
N LYS A 486 22.06 -36.55 8.56
CA LYS A 486 23.00 -35.48 8.99
C LYS A 486 23.41 -34.54 7.85
N PRO A 487 23.61 -33.25 8.11
CA PRO A 487 24.16 -32.30 7.14
C PRO A 487 25.52 -32.71 6.59
N ALA A 488 25.81 -32.32 5.35
CA ALA A 488 27.13 -32.50 4.73
C ALA A 488 28.21 -31.60 5.34
N ILE A 489 27.78 -30.40 5.74
CA ILE A 489 28.61 -29.32 6.30
C ILE A 489 27.81 -28.61 7.38
N GLU A 490 28.47 -28.30 8.49
CA GLU A 490 27.91 -27.57 9.61
C GLU A 490 28.87 -26.45 10.01
N GLY A 491 28.35 -25.28 10.35
CA GLY A 491 29.23 -24.18 10.74
C GLY A 491 28.50 -22.85 10.84
N GLY A 492 29.14 -21.90 11.52
CA GLY A 492 28.64 -20.52 11.47
C GLY A 492 28.96 -19.91 10.11
N ILE A 493 28.01 -19.19 9.51
CA ILE A 493 28.22 -18.38 8.31
C ILE A 493 27.83 -16.94 8.60
N VAL A 494 28.65 -16.03 8.07
CA VAL A 494 28.35 -14.61 8.00
C VAL A 494 28.51 -14.16 6.55
N ALA A 495 27.71 -13.19 6.12
CA ALA A 495 27.78 -12.67 4.77
C ALA A 495 27.51 -11.18 4.73
N ARG A 496 27.98 -10.51 3.69
CA ARG A 496 27.60 -9.15 3.34
C ARG A 496 27.39 -9.06 1.84
N ALA A 497 26.31 -8.40 1.44
CA ALA A 497 26.07 -8.02 0.05
C ALA A 497 25.90 -6.51 -0.02
N LYS A 498 26.76 -5.83 -0.78
CA LYS A 498 26.67 -4.40 -1.05
C LYS A 498 26.57 -4.20 -2.56
N LEU A 499 25.38 -3.88 -3.03
CA LEU A 499 25.07 -3.81 -4.46
C LEU A 499 24.38 -2.48 -4.80
N ARG A 500 24.67 -1.97 -5.99
CA ARG A 500 23.97 -0.84 -6.60
C ARG A 500 23.52 -1.23 -8.01
N GLY A 501 22.24 -1.10 -8.31
CA GLY A 501 21.66 -1.49 -9.59
C GLY A 501 20.66 -0.49 -10.14
N VAL A 502 20.38 -0.57 -11.44
CA VAL A 502 19.47 0.31 -12.17
C VAL A 502 18.37 -0.52 -12.84
N GLY A 503 17.11 -0.22 -12.52
CA GLY A 503 15.98 -0.94 -13.09
C GLY A 503 14.69 -0.70 -12.33
N ASN A 504 13.57 -0.77 -13.03
CA ASN A 504 12.22 -0.69 -12.44
C ASN A 504 11.66 -2.07 -12.09
N SER A 505 12.49 -3.09 -11.85
CA SER A 505 12.10 -4.38 -11.27
C SER A 505 13.27 -4.96 -10.47
N VAL A 506 13.02 -5.93 -9.59
CA VAL A 506 14.08 -6.60 -8.80
C VAL A 506 15.08 -7.27 -9.73
N HIS A 507 14.57 -8.02 -10.73
CA HIS A 507 15.39 -8.64 -11.77
C HIS A 507 16.26 -7.63 -12.52
N ARG A 508 15.70 -6.52 -13.01
CA ARG A 508 16.48 -5.54 -13.78
C ARG A 508 17.51 -4.79 -12.93
N ALA A 509 17.18 -4.48 -11.68
CA ALA A 509 18.15 -3.88 -10.76
C ALA A 509 19.30 -4.85 -10.46
N ALA A 510 19.02 -6.14 -10.26
CA ALA A 510 20.05 -7.16 -10.06
C ALA A 510 20.89 -7.40 -11.32
N ALA A 511 20.25 -7.49 -12.49
CA ALA A 511 20.88 -7.73 -13.78
C ALA A 511 21.79 -6.60 -14.26
N SER A 512 21.71 -5.41 -13.67
CA SER A 512 22.59 -4.26 -13.93
C SER A 512 23.45 -3.90 -12.72
N SER A 513 23.46 -4.75 -11.69
CA SER A 513 24.09 -4.40 -10.41
C SER A 513 25.61 -4.41 -10.49
N ASN A 514 26.22 -3.55 -9.67
CA ASN A 514 27.65 -3.50 -9.41
C ASN A 514 27.88 -3.52 -7.89
N GLY A 515 29.00 -4.09 -7.43
CA GLY A 515 29.36 -4.12 -6.02
C GLY A 515 30.05 -5.41 -5.60
N THR A 516 29.88 -5.82 -4.34
CA THR A 516 30.56 -6.99 -3.78
C THR A 516 29.62 -7.87 -2.97
N VAL A 517 29.89 -9.17 -2.98
CA VAL A 517 29.21 -10.16 -2.15
C VAL A 517 30.27 -11.06 -1.51
N THR A 518 30.29 -11.08 -0.17
CA THR A 518 31.31 -11.80 0.60
C THR A 518 30.63 -12.71 1.61
N LEU A 519 31.03 -13.99 1.64
CA LEU A 519 30.57 -15.01 2.55
C LEU A 519 31.77 -15.60 3.29
N VAL A 520 31.63 -15.80 4.60
CA VAL A 520 32.68 -16.32 5.47
C VAL A 520 32.10 -17.33 6.45
N ALA A 521 32.66 -18.52 6.46
CA ALA A 521 32.49 -19.52 7.50
C ALA A 521 33.81 -19.64 8.29
N PRO A 522 33.95 -18.99 9.45
CA PRO A 522 35.24 -18.92 10.14
C PRO A 522 35.64 -20.21 10.86
N LYS A 523 34.70 -21.17 11.00
CA LYS A 523 34.92 -22.52 11.53
C LYS A 523 33.68 -23.38 11.30
N GLY A 524 33.88 -24.69 11.22
CA GLY A 524 32.79 -25.66 11.09
C GLY A 524 33.29 -27.09 11.11
N GLN A 525 32.41 -28.00 10.69
CA GLN A 525 32.69 -29.41 10.47
C GLN A 525 32.12 -29.81 9.11
N VAL A 526 32.83 -30.70 8.42
CA VAL A 526 32.38 -31.27 7.14
C VAL A 526 32.46 -32.77 7.29
N ARG A 527 31.48 -33.50 6.76
CA ARG A 527 31.62 -34.96 6.75
C ARG A 527 32.81 -35.34 5.89
N GLN A 528 33.65 -36.21 6.44
CA GLN A 528 34.89 -36.60 5.80
C GLN A 528 34.65 -37.20 4.41
N ALA A 529 33.51 -37.86 4.17
CA ALA A 529 33.14 -38.36 2.85
C ALA A 529 33.07 -37.25 1.78
N PHE A 530 32.45 -36.09 2.09
CA PHE A 530 32.38 -34.95 1.17
C PHE A 530 33.73 -34.22 1.05
N ALA A 531 34.48 -34.12 2.15
CA ALA A 531 35.82 -33.54 2.10
C ALA A 531 36.80 -34.39 1.28
N GLU A 532 36.71 -35.72 1.32
CA GLU A 532 37.54 -36.63 0.51
C GLU A 532 37.08 -36.68 -0.96
N LEU A 533 35.79 -36.43 -1.24
CA LEU A 533 35.27 -36.24 -2.62
C LEU A 533 35.88 -35.02 -3.31
N LEU A 534 36.13 -33.95 -2.56
CA LEU A 534 36.83 -32.75 -3.06
C LEU A 534 38.32 -33.00 -3.33
N GLY A 535 38.90 -34.06 -2.78
CA GLY A 535 40.33 -34.35 -2.91
C GLY A 535 40.63 -35.43 -3.95
N VAL A 536 41.91 -35.79 -4.04
CA VAL A 536 42.44 -36.81 -4.98
C VAL A 536 41.90 -38.24 -4.78
N ASN A 537 40.99 -38.47 -3.84
CA ASN A 537 40.46 -39.78 -3.44
C ASN A 537 38.92 -39.82 -3.50
N ALA A 538 38.37 -39.35 -4.62
CA ALA A 538 36.92 -39.38 -4.83
C ALA A 538 36.30 -40.78 -4.68
N SER A 539 37.03 -41.86 -5.00
CA SER A 539 36.59 -43.25 -4.79
C SER A 539 36.43 -43.61 -3.30
N LYS A 540 37.34 -43.13 -2.43
CA LYS A 540 37.21 -43.29 -0.97
C LYS A 540 36.03 -42.49 -0.44
N GLY A 541 35.87 -41.24 -0.89
CA GLY A 541 34.71 -40.42 -0.53
C GLY A 541 33.38 -41.06 -0.94
N LEU A 542 33.33 -41.59 -2.17
CA LEU A 542 32.17 -42.33 -2.69
C LEU A 542 31.89 -43.61 -1.90
N LEU A 543 32.93 -44.41 -1.58
CA LEU A 543 32.78 -45.60 -0.74
C LEU A 543 32.26 -45.22 0.65
N MET A 544 32.79 -44.16 1.26
CA MET A 544 32.32 -43.65 2.55
C MET A 544 30.85 -43.22 2.50
N LEU A 545 30.40 -42.57 1.41
CA LEU A 545 28.99 -42.24 1.21
C LEU A 545 28.11 -43.49 1.09
N LEU A 546 28.54 -44.47 0.28
CA LEU A 546 27.81 -45.74 0.07
C LEU A 546 27.73 -46.57 1.36
N SER A 547 28.80 -46.59 2.15
CA SER A 547 28.86 -47.25 3.46
C SER A 547 28.19 -46.46 4.59
N LYS A 548 27.58 -45.30 4.29
CA LYS A 548 26.96 -44.39 5.28
C LYS A 548 27.90 -44.00 6.43
N ASP A 549 29.21 -43.88 6.16
CA ASP A 549 30.22 -43.48 7.15
C ASP A 549 29.95 -42.04 7.63
N ASN A 550 29.84 -41.86 8.95
CA ASN A 550 29.48 -40.59 9.59
C ASN A 550 30.70 -39.84 10.18
N LYS A 551 31.93 -40.19 9.80
CA LYS A 551 33.13 -39.44 10.22
C LYS A 551 33.07 -37.99 9.75
N GLU A 552 33.56 -37.11 10.61
CA GLU A 552 33.66 -35.67 10.39
C GLU A 552 35.12 -35.23 10.36
N THR A 553 35.39 -34.14 9.65
CA THR A 553 36.68 -33.44 9.63
C THR A 553 36.44 -31.96 9.89
N SER A 554 37.41 -31.28 10.50
CA SER A 554 37.27 -29.86 10.79
C SER A 554 37.25 -29.04 9.50
N LEU A 555 36.35 -28.07 9.44
CA LEU A 555 36.41 -26.94 8.51
C LEU A 555 37.06 -25.78 9.26
N ARG A 556 38.29 -25.44 8.88
CA ARG A 556 39.07 -24.36 9.50
C ARG A 556 38.52 -23.01 9.08
N CYS A 557 38.28 -22.83 7.79
CA CYS A 557 37.55 -21.69 7.26
C CYS A 557 36.95 -22.00 5.88
N ALA A 558 35.93 -21.26 5.48
CA ALA A 558 35.56 -21.10 4.08
C ALA A 558 35.31 -19.61 3.80
N VAL A 559 35.80 -19.11 2.67
CA VAL A 559 35.62 -17.73 2.22
C VAL A 559 35.22 -17.76 0.76
N ALA A 560 34.14 -17.06 0.42
CA ALA A 560 33.73 -16.83 -0.96
C ALA A 560 33.48 -15.32 -1.15
N SER A 561 34.27 -14.66 -2.00
CA SER A 561 34.11 -13.26 -2.36
C SER A 561 33.87 -13.13 -3.86
N PHE A 562 32.91 -12.28 -4.22
CA PHE A 562 32.50 -12.02 -5.59
C PHE A 562 32.48 -10.53 -5.87
N ASP A 563 33.17 -10.14 -6.94
CA ASP A 563 33.00 -8.83 -7.56
C ASP A 563 31.84 -8.87 -8.55
N VAL A 564 30.91 -7.94 -8.41
CA VAL A 564 29.73 -7.85 -9.27
C VAL A 564 29.91 -6.69 -10.23
N LYS A 565 29.84 -7.00 -11.53
CA LYS A 565 29.86 -6.00 -12.60
C LYS A 565 28.76 -6.29 -13.62
N ASP A 566 27.91 -5.31 -13.88
CA ASP A 566 26.79 -5.41 -14.82
C ASP A 566 25.95 -6.69 -14.63
N GLY A 567 25.66 -7.02 -13.37
CA GLY A 567 24.89 -8.20 -12.97
C GLY A 567 25.62 -9.54 -13.10
N VAL A 568 26.91 -9.56 -13.45
CA VAL A 568 27.75 -10.76 -13.45
C VAL A 568 28.63 -10.73 -12.21
N MET A 569 28.39 -11.67 -11.30
CA MET A 569 29.22 -11.91 -10.12
C MET A 569 30.37 -12.83 -10.53
N ARG A 570 31.61 -12.34 -10.48
CA ARG A 570 32.81 -13.13 -10.74
C ARG A 570 33.45 -13.49 -9.41
N ALA A 571 33.77 -14.77 -9.22
CA ALA A 571 34.51 -15.20 -8.05
C ALA A 571 35.90 -14.56 -8.05
N ASP A 572 36.21 -13.75 -7.03
CA ASP A 572 37.57 -13.27 -6.74
C ASP A 572 38.33 -14.33 -5.92
N LYS A 573 37.67 -14.83 -4.87
CA LYS A 573 38.19 -15.90 -4.01
C LYS A 573 37.09 -16.88 -3.68
N ILE A 574 37.30 -18.18 -3.90
CA ILE A 574 36.53 -19.25 -3.26
C ILE A 574 37.55 -20.19 -2.66
N ILE A 575 37.64 -20.24 -1.33
CA ILE A 575 38.59 -21.09 -0.60
C ILE A 575 37.84 -21.79 0.52
N ALA A 576 38.02 -23.10 0.67
CA ALA A 576 37.55 -23.85 1.82
C ALA A 576 38.68 -24.73 2.35
N ASP A 577 39.11 -24.48 3.58
CA ASP A 577 40.19 -25.22 4.22
C ASP A 577 39.63 -26.24 5.21
N THR A 578 39.87 -27.53 4.95
CA THR A 578 39.48 -28.65 5.81
C THR A 578 40.68 -29.34 6.45
N GLY A 579 40.43 -30.29 7.35
CA GLY A 579 41.48 -31.12 7.94
C GLY A 579 42.20 -32.04 6.95
N VAL A 580 41.67 -32.26 5.74
CA VAL A 580 42.20 -33.22 4.76
C VAL A 580 42.49 -32.63 3.38
N VAL A 581 41.82 -31.55 3.00
CA VAL A 581 41.85 -30.91 1.67
C VAL A 581 41.74 -29.39 1.80
N VAL A 582 42.48 -28.65 0.96
CA VAL A 582 42.21 -27.23 0.67
C VAL A 582 41.48 -27.18 -0.67
N ALA A 583 40.25 -26.69 -0.69
CA ALA A 583 39.48 -26.49 -1.91
C ALA A 583 39.58 -25.03 -2.38
N LYS A 584 39.80 -24.85 -3.67
CA LYS A 584 39.81 -23.57 -4.38
C LYS A 584 38.72 -23.61 -5.45
N GLY A 585 38.04 -22.49 -5.67
CA GLY A 585 36.99 -22.41 -6.68
C GLY A 585 37.07 -21.15 -7.52
N GLU A 586 36.51 -21.25 -8.72
CA GLU A 586 36.41 -20.18 -9.70
C GLU A 586 35.05 -20.24 -10.40
N GLY A 587 34.72 -19.19 -11.15
CA GLY A 587 33.52 -19.16 -11.98
C GLY A 587 32.71 -17.88 -11.84
N THR A 588 31.45 -17.94 -12.30
CA THR A 588 30.56 -16.79 -12.35
C THR A 588 29.12 -17.12 -11.99
N ILE A 589 28.41 -16.13 -11.48
CA ILE A 589 26.95 -16.15 -11.32
C ILE A 589 26.38 -14.96 -12.11
N ASN A 590 25.52 -15.25 -13.07
CA ASN A 590 24.91 -14.24 -13.92
C ASN A 590 23.47 -13.96 -13.46
N LEU A 591 23.24 -12.79 -12.87
CA LEU A 591 21.93 -12.35 -12.35
C LEU A 591 20.95 -11.94 -13.45
N LYS A 592 21.43 -11.70 -14.68
CA LYS A 592 20.57 -11.43 -15.84
C LYS A 592 19.87 -12.70 -16.33
N THR A 593 20.63 -13.79 -16.42
CA THR A 593 20.11 -15.10 -16.83
C THR A 593 19.69 -15.98 -15.65
N GLU A 594 20.02 -15.57 -14.43
CA GLU A 594 19.86 -16.33 -13.19
C GLU A 594 20.50 -17.72 -13.26
N ARG A 595 21.74 -17.77 -13.77
CA ARG A 595 22.51 -19.01 -13.92
C ARG A 595 23.85 -18.88 -13.24
N LEU A 596 24.35 -20.00 -12.71
CA LEU A 596 25.70 -20.10 -12.18
C LEU A 596 26.50 -21.12 -12.99
N ASP A 597 27.81 -20.90 -13.00
CA ASP A 597 28.83 -21.82 -13.48
C ASP A 597 30.04 -21.67 -12.56
N LEU A 598 30.16 -22.58 -11.59
CA LEU A 598 31.22 -22.60 -10.60
C LEU A 598 31.98 -23.92 -10.71
N ARG A 599 33.30 -23.84 -10.64
CA ARG A 599 34.20 -24.98 -10.63
C ARG A 599 34.97 -24.98 -9.32
N ILE A 600 34.97 -26.11 -8.61
CA ILE A 600 35.69 -26.28 -7.36
C ILE A 600 36.67 -27.44 -7.51
N GLU A 601 37.92 -27.18 -7.16
CA GLU A 601 39.03 -28.14 -7.17
C GLU A 601 39.61 -28.25 -5.77
N GLY A 602 40.11 -29.43 -5.39
CA GLY A 602 40.69 -29.62 -4.06
C GLY A 602 42.04 -30.34 -4.08
N ASP A 603 42.97 -29.77 -3.31
CA ASP A 603 44.31 -30.28 -3.12
C ASP A 603 44.43 -31.00 -1.78
N SER A 604 44.97 -32.22 -1.76
CA SER A 604 45.09 -33.01 -0.53
C SER A 604 46.30 -32.62 0.32
N LYS A 605 46.08 -32.51 1.63
CA LYS A 605 47.13 -32.26 2.64
C LYS A 605 47.91 -33.50 3.06
N LYS A 606 47.55 -34.68 2.55
CA LYS A 606 48.21 -35.95 2.89
C LYS A 606 48.89 -36.53 1.66
N PRO A 607 50.12 -37.08 1.78
CA PRO A 607 50.82 -37.72 0.67
C PRO A 607 50.06 -38.98 0.24
N ARG A 608 49.81 -39.13 -1.07
CA ARG A 608 49.06 -40.29 -1.61
C ARG A 608 49.59 -40.73 -2.99
N LEU A 609 49.44 -42.04 -3.24
CA LEU A 609 50.01 -42.79 -4.36
C LEU A 609 49.20 -42.72 -5.67
N VAL A 610 47.95 -42.23 -5.64
CA VAL A 610 47.07 -42.13 -6.83
C VAL A 610 46.43 -40.74 -6.85
N ARG A 611 46.60 -40.02 -7.96
CA ARG A 611 46.04 -38.67 -8.21
C ARG A 611 44.77 -38.81 -9.06
N LEU A 612 43.60 -38.82 -8.44
CA LEU A 612 42.33 -38.73 -9.17
C LEU A 612 41.65 -37.39 -8.86
N PHE A 613 41.91 -36.37 -9.68
CA PHE A 613 41.24 -35.07 -9.56
C PHE A 613 39.86 -35.15 -10.22
N ILE A 614 38.80 -34.98 -9.43
CA ILE A 614 37.43 -34.84 -9.94
C ILE A 614 36.96 -33.43 -9.59
N PRO A 615 37.06 -32.46 -10.53
CA PRO A 615 36.52 -31.13 -10.30
C PRO A 615 35.00 -31.23 -10.08
N ILE A 616 34.50 -30.50 -9.10
CA ILE A 616 33.07 -30.35 -8.88
C ILE A 616 32.60 -29.16 -9.71
N GLU A 617 31.74 -29.43 -10.69
CA GLU A 617 31.08 -28.38 -11.46
C GLU A 617 29.67 -28.19 -10.95
N ILE A 618 29.36 -26.94 -10.59
CA ILE A 618 28.03 -26.50 -10.21
C ILE A 618 27.56 -25.61 -11.35
N LYS A 619 26.57 -26.05 -12.13
CA LYS A 619 26.07 -25.34 -13.31
C LYS A 619 24.56 -25.26 -13.28
N GLY A 620 23.98 -24.33 -14.01
CA GLY A 620 22.53 -24.29 -14.23
C GLY A 620 21.83 -23.11 -13.55
N PRO A 621 20.49 -23.14 -13.47
CA PRO A 621 19.69 -22.08 -12.85
C PRO A 621 19.99 -21.92 -11.35
N LEU A 622 20.00 -20.68 -10.85
CA LEU A 622 20.21 -20.38 -9.42
C LEU A 622 19.20 -21.09 -8.51
N GLY A 623 17.94 -21.19 -8.94
CA GLY A 623 16.88 -21.84 -8.16
C GLY A 623 16.99 -23.37 -8.10
N LYS A 624 17.74 -23.99 -9.02
CA LYS A 624 17.94 -25.44 -9.08
C LYS A 624 19.26 -25.77 -9.79
N PRO A 625 20.41 -25.58 -9.12
CA PRO A 625 21.70 -25.88 -9.72
C PRO A 625 21.92 -27.38 -9.86
N ASP A 626 22.53 -27.77 -10.97
CA ASP A 626 23.00 -29.12 -11.25
C ASP A 626 24.44 -29.26 -10.74
N ILE A 627 24.68 -30.29 -9.93
CA ILE A 627 26.02 -30.61 -9.40
C ILE A 627 26.52 -31.84 -10.16
N ASN A 628 27.50 -31.63 -11.04
CA ASN A 628 28.10 -32.68 -11.86
C ASN A 628 29.50 -33.00 -11.35
N LEU A 629 29.77 -34.30 -11.21
CA LEU A 629 31.10 -34.84 -11.00
C LEU A 629 31.61 -35.31 -12.36
N GLN A 630 32.62 -34.64 -12.92
CA GLN A 630 33.21 -35.06 -14.19
C GLN A 630 34.41 -35.97 -13.94
N PRO A 631 34.32 -37.30 -14.14
CA PRO A 631 35.48 -38.20 -14.03
C PRO A 631 36.49 -38.05 -15.21
N GLY A 632 36.30 -37.06 -16.09
CA GLY A 632 36.79 -37.02 -17.47
C GLY A 632 38.30 -36.87 -17.71
N GLY A 633 39.15 -36.80 -16.68
CA GLY A 633 40.61 -36.74 -16.86
C GLY A 633 41.34 -38.09 -16.70
N ALA A 634 40.70 -39.07 -16.07
CA ALA A 634 41.39 -40.28 -15.61
C ALA A 634 41.76 -41.27 -16.72
N ILE A 635 41.04 -41.25 -17.86
CA ILE A 635 41.22 -42.23 -18.94
C ILE A 635 42.47 -41.93 -19.77
N ALA A 636 42.88 -40.65 -19.90
CA ALA A 636 44.08 -40.27 -20.65
C ALA A 636 45.40 -40.60 -19.92
N GLN A 637 45.36 -40.73 -18.58
CA GLN A 637 46.55 -41.03 -17.78
C GLN A 637 46.95 -42.52 -17.79
N GLY A 638 46.06 -43.41 -18.24
CA GLY A 638 46.37 -44.84 -18.42
C GLY A 638 47.28 -45.14 -19.62
N GLY A 639 47.30 -44.27 -20.64
CA GLY A 639 48.06 -44.49 -21.89
C GLY A 639 49.56 -44.17 -21.80
N VAL A 640 49.96 -43.25 -20.92
CA VAL A 640 51.36 -42.79 -20.83
C VAL A 640 52.24 -43.74 -19.98
N ALA A 641 51.64 -44.48 -19.04
CA ALA A 641 52.37 -45.47 -18.24
C ALA A 641 52.85 -46.69 -19.06
N ALA A 642 52.15 -47.03 -20.16
CA ALA A 642 52.53 -48.16 -21.01
C ALA A 642 53.77 -47.87 -21.88
N ALA A 643 54.05 -46.61 -22.20
CA ALA A 643 55.21 -46.23 -23.02
C ALA A 643 56.50 -46.02 -22.20
N LEU A 644 56.39 -45.70 -20.90
CA LEU A 644 57.54 -45.47 -20.01
C LEU A 644 57.96 -46.71 -19.21
N GLY A 645 57.14 -47.77 -19.18
CA GLY A 645 57.42 -49.03 -18.48
C GLY A 645 58.52 -49.90 -19.10
N SER A 646 59.05 -49.53 -20.27
CA SER A 646 60.09 -50.29 -20.98
C SER A 646 61.53 -49.88 -20.65
N LEU A 647 61.75 -48.76 -19.93
CA LEU A 647 63.10 -48.18 -19.80
C LEU A 647 63.57 -47.85 -18.38
N LEU A 648 62.71 -47.78 -17.36
CA LEU A 648 63.11 -47.46 -15.98
C LEU A 648 62.35 -48.28 -14.94
N SER A 649 63.09 -48.70 -13.89
CA SER A 649 62.68 -49.43 -12.67
C SER A 649 61.17 -49.40 -12.34
N PRO A 650 60.54 -50.53 -11.91
CA PRO A 650 59.14 -50.59 -11.49
C PRO A 650 58.72 -49.54 -10.44
N LEU A 651 59.67 -49.00 -9.68
CA LEU A 651 59.44 -47.95 -8.69
C LEU A 651 59.35 -46.54 -9.30
N ALA A 652 59.93 -46.31 -10.49
CA ALA A 652 59.90 -45.01 -11.17
C ALA A 652 58.59 -44.74 -11.92
N ALA A 653 57.89 -45.80 -12.38
CA ALA A 653 56.59 -45.69 -13.06
C ALA A 653 55.46 -45.16 -12.16
N ILE A 654 55.65 -45.20 -10.83
CA ILE A 654 54.68 -44.73 -9.83
C ILE A 654 54.93 -43.27 -9.41
N LEU A 655 56.13 -42.73 -9.66
CA LEU A 655 56.52 -41.37 -9.24
C LEU A 655 55.60 -40.25 -9.77
N PRO A 656 55.08 -40.28 -11.01
CA PRO A 656 54.12 -39.26 -11.47
C PRO A 656 52.82 -39.24 -10.67
N PHE A 657 52.47 -40.37 -10.04
CA PHE A 657 51.25 -40.55 -9.25
C PHE A 657 51.43 -40.26 -7.76
N VAL A 658 52.68 -40.13 -7.28
CA VAL A 658 52.98 -39.74 -5.89
C VAL A 658 52.92 -38.22 -5.76
N THR A 659 51.96 -37.70 -4.98
CA THR A 659 52.05 -36.32 -4.45
C THR A 659 52.78 -36.34 -3.11
N PRO A 660 53.78 -35.47 -2.90
CA PRO A 660 54.41 -35.33 -1.59
C PRO A 660 53.49 -34.72 -0.51
N GLY A 661 52.21 -34.42 -0.83
CA GLY A 661 51.24 -33.90 0.14
C GLY A 661 51.69 -32.57 0.75
N LEU A 662 52.02 -31.60 -0.10
CA LEU A 662 52.69 -30.34 0.31
C LEU A 662 51.74 -29.16 0.49
N GLU A 663 50.43 -29.29 0.21
CA GLU A 663 49.53 -28.15 0.36
C GLU A 663 49.41 -27.79 1.85
N LYS A 664 49.92 -26.61 2.20
CA LYS A 664 49.92 -26.09 3.56
C LYS A 664 48.51 -25.61 3.92
N ASP A 665 48.28 -25.46 5.21
CA ASP A 665 47.06 -24.85 5.70
C ASP A 665 46.86 -23.46 5.08
N ALA A 666 45.62 -23.12 4.71
CA ALA A 666 45.34 -21.79 4.21
C ALA A 666 45.54 -20.78 5.35
N ASP A 667 45.93 -19.55 5.02
CA ASP A 667 45.95 -18.45 6.00
C ASP A 667 44.50 -18.01 6.31
N CYS A 668 43.76 -18.86 7.02
CA CYS A 668 42.40 -18.58 7.44
C CYS A 668 42.31 -17.31 8.29
N ALA A 669 43.37 -16.94 9.02
CA ALA A 669 43.39 -15.71 9.79
C ALA A 669 43.43 -14.49 8.87
N GLY A 670 44.32 -14.48 7.87
CA GLY A 670 44.40 -13.46 6.83
C GLY A 670 43.12 -13.38 5.99
N LEU A 671 42.61 -14.51 5.49
CA LEU A 671 41.40 -14.55 4.66
C LEU A 671 40.16 -14.03 5.41
N VAL A 672 40.02 -14.36 6.69
CA VAL A 672 38.93 -13.82 7.52
C VAL A 672 39.15 -12.34 7.85
N ALA A 673 40.41 -11.89 8.00
CA ALA A 673 40.73 -10.49 8.22
C ALA A 673 40.45 -9.62 6.98
N ASP A 674 40.79 -10.10 5.79
CA ASP A 674 40.47 -9.45 4.51
C ASP A 674 38.96 -9.22 4.38
N ALA A 675 38.18 -10.29 4.62
CA ALA A 675 36.72 -10.21 4.58
C ALA A 675 36.13 -9.28 5.66
N ARG A 676 36.79 -9.13 6.82
CA ARG A 676 36.42 -8.09 7.80
C ARG A 676 36.71 -6.68 7.27
N GLY A 677 37.78 -6.48 6.50
CA GLY A 677 38.08 -5.23 5.80
C GLY A 677 36.98 -4.84 4.82
N GLU A 678 36.34 -5.82 4.20
CA GLU A 678 35.13 -5.65 3.36
C GLU A 678 33.84 -5.42 4.18
N GLY A 679 33.95 -5.36 5.52
CA GLY A 679 32.88 -5.04 6.46
C GLY A 679 31.95 -6.20 6.82
N VAL A 680 32.41 -7.45 6.65
CA VAL A 680 31.73 -8.65 7.16
C VAL A 680 31.94 -8.76 8.68
N ALA A 681 30.85 -8.91 9.44
CA ALA A 681 30.87 -8.88 10.91
C ALA A 681 31.33 -10.22 11.54
N VAL A 682 32.54 -10.68 11.23
CA VAL A 682 33.10 -11.91 11.80
C VAL A 682 33.57 -11.66 13.24
N ARG A 683 32.89 -12.20 14.25
CA ARG A 683 33.38 -12.15 15.65
C ARG A 683 34.61 -13.06 15.81
N ALA A 684 35.76 -12.49 16.18
CA ALA A 684 36.96 -13.26 16.49
C ALA A 684 36.79 -13.95 17.85
N SER A 685 36.65 -15.28 17.89
CA SER A 685 37.05 -16.01 19.09
C SER A 685 38.57 -16.16 19.06
N GLN A 686 39.29 -15.28 19.75
CA GLN A 686 40.70 -15.50 20.06
C GLN A 686 40.80 -16.80 20.85
N THR A 687 41.35 -17.84 20.22
CA THR A 687 41.69 -19.07 20.94
C THR A 687 43.19 -19.04 21.14
N THR A 688 43.62 -18.38 22.23
CA THR A 688 44.99 -18.53 22.73
C THR A 688 45.12 -19.97 23.22
N GLN A 689 45.90 -20.79 22.52
CA GLN A 689 46.25 -22.13 23.01
C GLN A 689 47.03 -21.98 24.31
N ALA A 690 46.46 -22.48 25.41
CA ALA A 690 47.20 -22.68 26.65
C ALA A 690 48.24 -23.78 26.42
N LYS A 691 49.53 -23.43 26.54
CA LYS A 691 50.64 -24.40 26.64
C LYS A 691 50.38 -25.31 27.85
N PRO A 692 50.52 -26.64 27.72
CA PRO A 692 50.46 -27.53 28.88
C PRO A 692 51.67 -27.23 29.79
N LYS A 693 51.39 -26.88 31.05
CA LYS A 693 52.41 -26.85 32.10
C LYS A 693 52.91 -28.27 32.30
N LYS A 694 54.21 -28.49 32.07
CA LYS A 694 54.90 -29.71 32.50
C LYS A 694 54.87 -29.76 34.03
N GLU A 695 54.40 -30.89 34.56
CA GLU A 695 54.68 -31.29 35.94
C GLU A 695 56.19 -31.37 36.17
N LYS A 696 56.61 -30.81 37.30
CA LYS A 696 57.83 -31.18 38.02
C LYS A 696 57.52 -31.11 39.51
#